data_AF-A0A972WJM9-F1
#
_entry.id   AF-A0A972WJM9-F1
#
_cell.length_a   1.000
_cell.length_b   1.000
_cell.length_c   1.000
_cell.angle_alpha   90.00
_cell.angle_beta   90.00
_cell.angle_gamma   90.00
#
_symmetry.space_group_name_H-M   'P 1'
#
loop_
_entity.id
_entity.type
_entity.pdbx_description
1 polymer ?
#
loop_
_entity_poly.entity_id
_entity_poly.type
_entity_poly.pdbx_seq_one_letter_code
_entity_poly.pdbx_strand_id
1 'polypeptide(L)'
;MRFLRSAFSYDRLIGLAMLVGFILLYNFNPAPVEYARLKVFDYYQQAKPRDIPPPEKKPVTIIDIDEQSLETVGQWPWSRDKVAKLVQNAMAMKASVFAFDIVFAEPDGKDIKVVAEGAEGLTPEMKKLLTERLSNDELLAQVISKSRVVLGQAGRTNETEGVKGPPAKASVAIRKLSKNALDPEPFTLKFPALVRNIPILEEAAKNNRMAGFGMFNAIPDEDGVIRNIPAYFMHEGKFFPALAVEMLRVALGRQTVVIYTNEAGIDGVGITKNFTVKTNDKGRIWPHFSKRDWDKYVPAHELLNGTADPAKIAGRMLILGTSAVGLRDIRSIPTERDIPGVEVHAQVIEVIANQDYLTRPNYANAAEMAFVLFGGLAMIILVPWLGAKWTAMVFVVTALSAGGTSWYLFSVDKILLDASYAIVSIMLIYMVLTYTGYAREEAKRKQTRAAFSKYLSPDQVKRVAENPDALELGGVQRDMTLLFCDVRGFTTISEQFDAVGLTKLINKLLTPLTNVILDRHGTIDKYMGDCIMAFWNAPMDVERHAYYGCQSALAMMAEMAPLNERLEAEAIEEGRKHVPLKVGIGLNSGPAVVGNMGSELRIDYSVLGDTVNLAARLEGQSKAYGVDIVIGETTHAQVPELATLFLDNIKVKGKTEAVTIFCLVGDEEVTESQGFQTLKQFHNQMIEAYLEQDWNRAIKRLKECRLLCAPYNIDGFYDLYETRILHFQAESPGEDWDGVFVATTK
;
A
#
# COMPACT_ATOMS: atom_id res chain seq x y z
N MET A 1 -33.85 2.43 10.82
CA MET A 1 -32.58 2.37 11.59
C MET A 1 -31.48 1.50 10.98
N ARG A 2 -31.76 0.46 10.17
CA ARG A 2 -30.71 -0.36 9.50
C ARG A 2 -29.85 0.41 8.48
N PHE A 3 -30.45 1.33 7.71
CA PHE A 3 -29.76 2.15 6.72
C PHE A 3 -28.78 3.18 7.34
N LEU A 4 -29.13 3.76 8.49
CA LEU A 4 -28.24 4.67 9.24
C LEU A 4 -27.05 3.93 9.86
N ARG A 5 -27.24 2.69 10.35
CA ARG A 5 -26.13 1.86 10.86
C ARG A 5 -25.19 1.36 9.75
N SER A 6 -25.67 1.21 8.50
CA SER A 6 -24.79 0.91 7.35
C SER A 6 -24.14 2.16 6.74
N ALA A 7 -24.72 3.34 6.93
CA ALA A 7 -24.16 4.60 6.46
C ALA A 7 -22.86 4.98 7.18
N PHE A 8 -22.77 4.66 8.48
CA PHE A 8 -21.62 4.95 9.34
C PHE A 8 -20.80 3.69 9.69
N SER A 9 -20.44 2.88 8.69
CA SER A 9 -19.42 1.86 8.93
C SER A 9 -18.08 2.55 9.28
N TYR A 10 -17.29 1.92 10.16
CA TYR A 10 -15.98 2.44 10.57
C TYR A 10 -15.09 2.78 9.36
N ASP A 11 -15.17 1.95 8.31
CA ASP A 11 -14.46 2.12 7.03
C ASP A 11 -14.83 3.44 6.35
N ARG A 12 -16.11 3.82 6.35
CA ARG A 12 -16.60 5.08 5.76
C ARG A 12 -16.19 6.30 6.58
N LEU A 13 -16.13 6.16 7.91
CA LEU A 13 -15.63 7.23 8.79
C LEU A 13 -14.16 7.53 8.53
N ILE A 14 -13.33 6.49 8.34
CA ILE A 14 -11.93 6.65 7.95
C ILE A 14 -11.84 7.35 6.58
N GLY A 15 -12.60 6.88 5.60
CA GLY A 15 -12.63 7.50 4.27
C GLY A 15 -13.04 8.98 4.31
N LEU A 16 -14.05 9.32 5.11
CA LEU A 16 -14.50 10.70 5.30
C LEU A 16 -13.46 11.57 6.01
N ALA A 17 -12.81 11.04 7.05
CA ALA A 17 -11.73 11.74 7.75
C ALA A 17 -10.54 12.02 6.82
N MET A 18 -10.16 11.05 5.97
CA MET A 18 -9.13 11.25 4.95
C MET A 18 -9.55 12.29 3.92
N LEU A 19 -10.80 12.25 3.45
CA LEU A 19 -11.32 13.23 2.48
C LEU A 19 -11.24 14.66 3.03
N VAL A 20 -11.69 14.87 4.27
CA VAL A 20 -11.55 16.16 4.96
C VAL A 20 -10.08 16.54 5.10
N GLY A 21 -9.21 15.60 5.47
CA GLY A 21 -7.76 15.81 5.55
C GLY A 21 -7.14 16.28 4.23
N PHE A 22 -7.48 15.65 3.11
CA PHE A 22 -7.00 16.06 1.79
C PHE A 22 -7.54 17.42 1.37
N ILE A 23 -8.82 17.72 1.63
CA ILE A 23 -9.38 19.05 1.34
C ILE A 23 -8.65 20.14 2.15
N LEU A 24 -8.41 19.89 3.45
CA LEU A 24 -7.64 20.81 4.29
C LEU A 24 -6.20 20.96 3.84
N LEU A 25 -5.54 19.86 3.45
CA LEU A 25 -4.17 19.86 2.95
C LEU A 25 -4.06 20.64 1.64
N TYR A 26 -5.01 20.49 0.72
CA TYR A 26 -5.07 21.26 -0.52
C TYR A 26 -5.29 22.74 -0.26
N ASN A 27 -6.19 23.10 0.67
CA ASN A 27 -6.50 24.48 1.00
C ASN A 27 -5.33 25.18 1.73
N PHE A 28 -4.59 24.46 2.59
CA PHE A 28 -3.37 24.98 3.22
C PHE A 28 -2.23 25.14 2.21
N ASN A 29 -2.24 24.34 1.13
CA ASN A 29 -1.28 24.36 0.02
C ASN A 29 0.20 24.43 0.50
N PRO A 30 0.67 23.45 1.31
CA PRO A 30 2.05 23.46 1.77
C PRO A 30 3.03 23.22 0.61
N ALA A 31 4.30 23.60 0.80
CA ALA A 31 5.34 23.55 -0.22
C ALA A 31 5.39 22.24 -1.04
N PRO A 32 5.25 21.01 -0.45
CA PRO A 32 5.25 19.78 -1.25
C PRO A 32 4.07 19.65 -2.21
N VAL A 33 2.89 20.14 -1.83
CA VAL A 33 1.67 20.09 -2.67
C VAL A 33 1.79 21.08 -3.81
N GLU A 34 2.25 22.29 -3.52
CA GLU A 34 2.53 23.30 -4.54
C GLU A 34 3.61 22.83 -5.51
N TYR A 35 4.71 22.27 -4.99
CA TYR A 35 5.79 21.72 -5.80
C TYR A 35 5.30 20.63 -6.77
N ALA A 36 4.51 19.68 -6.29
CA ALA A 36 3.96 18.62 -7.14
C ALA A 36 3.08 19.19 -8.27
N ARG A 37 2.21 20.15 -7.95
CA ARG A 37 1.38 20.86 -8.94
C ARG A 37 2.24 21.56 -10.00
N LEU A 38 3.25 22.32 -9.56
CA LEU A 38 4.15 23.05 -10.44
C LEU A 38 4.94 22.11 -11.36
N LYS A 39 5.31 20.91 -10.89
CA LYS A 39 5.95 19.89 -11.73
C LYS A 39 5.04 19.32 -12.81
N VAL A 40 3.74 19.18 -12.54
CA VAL A 40 2.77 18.81 -13.58
C VAL A 40 2.72 19.89 -14.66
N PHE A 41 2.70 21.16 -14.26
CA PHE A 41 2.72 22.27 -15.23
C PHE A 41 4.04 22.38 -16.00
N ASP A 42 5.18 22.04 -15.37
CA ASP A 42 6.46 21.93 -16.07
C ASP A 42 6.40 20.84 -17.14
N TYR A 43 5.89 19.65 -16.77
CA TYR A 43 5.73 18.54 -17.70
C TYR A 43 4.85 18.92 -18.88
N TYR A 44 3.77 19.66 -18.65
CA TYR A 44 2.90 20.17 -19.71
C TYR A 44 3.67 21.03 -20.72
N GLN A 45 4.46 21.99 -20.24
CA GLN A 45 5.27 22.85 -21.11
C GLN A 45 6.41 22.10 -21.79
N GLN A 46 6.99 21.08 -21.17
CA GLN A 46 8.01 20.23 -21.80
C GLN A 46 7.43 19.36 -22.92
N ALA A 47 6.24 18.79 -22.69
CA ALA A 47 5.58 17.92 -23.65
C ALA A 47 4.98 18.71 -24.83
N LYS A 48 4.49 19.92 -24.60
CA LYS A 48 3.99 20.83 -25.64
C LYS A 48 4.51 22.26 -25.39
N PRO A 49 5.79 22.55 -25.73
CA PRO A 49 6.34 23.89 -25.66
C PRO A 49 5.62 24.81 -26.65
N ARG A 50 5.71 26.13 -26.44
CA ARG A 50 5.21 27.10 -27.40
C ARG A 50 6.01 27.03 -28.70
N ASP A 51 5.32 27.18 -29.83
CA ASP A 51 5.96 27.26 -31.13
C ASP A 51 6.80 28.54 -31.27
N ILE A 52 7.99 28.39 -31.85
CA ILE A 52 8.87 29.53 -32.12
C ILE A 52 8.31 30.27 -33.34
N PRO A 53 8.01 31.58 -33.24
CA PRO A 53 7.48 32.34 -34.36
C PRO A 53 8.51 32.43 -35.50
N PRO A 54 8.07 32.45 -36.77
CA PRO A 54 8.98 32.63 -37.90
C PRO A 54 9.69 33.98 -37.80
N PRO A 55 10.91 34.13 -38.37
CA PRO A 55 11.75 35.33 -38.22
C PRO A 55 11.02 36.65 -38.41
N GLU A 56 10.13 36.75 -39.39
CA GLU A 56 9.42 38.00 -39.74
C GLU A 56 8.35 38.43 -38.73
N LYS A 57 7.91 37.50 -37.85
CA LYS A 57 6.91 37.77 -36.81
C LYS A 57 7.54 37.90 -35.42
N LYS A 58 8.87 37.90 -35.31
CA LYS A 58 9.58 38.03 -34.03
C LYS A 58 9.49 39.49 -33.54
N PRO A 59 8.84 39.76 -32.39
CA PRO A 59 8.65 41.13 -31.91
C PRO A 59 9.90 41.69 -31.21
N VAL A 60 10.85 40.82 -30.83
CA VAL A 60 12.00 41.14 -30.00
C VAL A 60 13.28 40.51 -30.57
N THR A 61 14.40 41.20 -30.40
CA THR A 61 15.75 40.73 -30.71
C THR A 61 16.66 41.04 -29.52
N ILE A 62 17.48 40.06 -29.14
CA ILE A 62 18.46 40.18 -28.07
C ILE A 62 19.76 40.68 -28.68
N ILE A 63 20.23 41.83 -28.19
CA ILE A 63 21.57 42.33 -28.47
C ILE A 63 22.47 41.71 -27.41
N ASP A 64 23.30 40.76 -27.84
CA ASP A 64 23.97 39.84 -26.94
C ASP A 64 25.41 40.26 -26.67
N ILE A 65 25.75 40.44 -25.39
CA ILE A 65 27.12 40.52 -24.92
C ILE A 65 27.62 39.08 -24.80
N ASP A 66 27.96 38.50 -25.96
CA ASP A 66 28.54 37.17 -26.10
C ASP A 66 30.08 37.21 -25.99
N GLU A 67 30.69 36.02 -25.95
CA GLU A 67 32.16 35.89 -25.88
C GLU A 67 32.86 36.59 -27.05
N GLN A 68 32.30 36.52 -28.26
CA GLN A 68 32.87 37.18 -29.45
C GLN A 68 32.82 38.71 -29.33
N SER A 69 31.74 39.26 -28.77
CA SER A 69 31.63 40.70 -28.51
C SER A 69 32.59 41.15 -27.42
N LEU A 70 32.82 40.34 -26.38
CA LEU A 70 33.82 40.62 -25.35
C LEU A 70 35.25 40.57 -25.92
N GLU A 71 35.55 39.63 -26.81
CA GLU A 71 36.84 39.54 -27.50
C GLU A 71 37.07 40.75 -28.43
N THR A 72 36.05 41.13 -29.20
CA THR A 72 36.16 42.19 -30.22
C THR A 72 36.15 43.59 -29.62
N VAL A 73 35.27 43.86 -28.63
CA VAL A 73 35.04 45.20 -28.08
C VAL A 73 35.83 45.45 -26.79
N GLY A 74 36.21 44.38 -26.10
CA GLY A 74 36.87 44.36 -24.80
C GLY A 74 35.93 43.99 -23.65
N GLN A 75 36.49 43.88 -22.44
CA GLN A 75 35.77 43.44 -21.25
C GLN A 75 34.63 44.39 -20.84
N TRP A 76 33.47 43.81 -20.51
CA TRP A 76 32.33 44.49 -19.88
C TRP A 76 32.64 44.89 -18.42
N PRO A 77 32.18 46.06 -17.92
CA PRO A 77 31.32 47.05 -18.56
C PRO A 77 32.02 47.87 -19.64
N TRP A 78 31.35 48.09 -20.78
CA TRP A 78 31.84 48.99 -21.82
C TRP A 78 31.70 50.47 -21.42
N SER A 79 32.52 51.33 -22.05
CA SER A 79 32.42 52.78 -21.87
C SER A 79 31.10 53.31 -22.40
N ARG A 80 30.54 54.35 -21.78
CA ARG A 80 29.17 54.81 -22.07
C ARG A 80 29.05 55.47 -23.44
N ASP A 81 30.13 55.89 -24.07
CA ASP A 81 30.18 56.30 -25.47
C ASP A 81 29.90 55.12 -26.43
N LYS A 82 30.44 53.92 -26.16
CA LYS A 82 30.14 52.69 -26.91
C LYS A 82 28.68 52.28 -26.73
N VAL A 83 28.17 52.37 -25.50
CA VAL A 83 26.76 52.11 -25.20
C VAL A 83 25.84 53.11 -25.92
N ALA A 84 26.22 54.40 -25.93
CA ALA A 84 25.50 55.44 -26.67
C ALA A 84 25.48 55.13 -28.17
N LYS A 85 26.60 54.67 -28.73
CA LYS A 85 26.71 54.26 -30.14
C LYS A 85 25.83 53.05 -30.47
N LEU A 86 25.72 52.06 -29.58
CA LEU A 86 24.77 50.93 -29.76
C LEU A 86 23.33 51.42 -29.91
N VAL A 87 22.89 52.31 -29.01
CA VAL A 87 21.54 52.87 -29.06
C VAL A 87 21.33 53.70 -30.33
N GLN A 88 22.32 54.51 -30.72
CA GLN A 88 22.26 55.29 -31.96
C GLN A 88 22.12 54.39 -33.19
N ASN A 89 22.94 53.35 -33.31
CA ASN A 89 22.91 52.41 -34.43
C ASN A 89 21.57 51.64 -34.47
N ALA A 90 21.08 51.17 -33.32
CA ALA A 90 19.76 50.55 -33.22
C ALA A 90 18.64 51.48 -33.75
N MET A 91 18.62 52.73 -33.30
CA MET A 91 17.61 53.70 -33.71
C MET A 91 17.75 54.06 -35.20
N ALA A 92 18.98 54.18 -35.71
CA ALA A 92 19.26 54.40 -37.13
C ALA A 92 18.77 53.24 -38.01
N MET A 93 18.87 52.00 -37.50
CA MET A 93 18.34 50.79 -38.11
C MET A 93 16.82 50.58 -37.86
N LYS A 94 16.12 51.61 -37.34
CA LYS A 94 14.67 51.64 -37.10
C LYS A 94 14.16 50.63 -36.07
N ALA A 95 14.94 50.35 -35.02
CA ALA A 95 14.43 49.62 -33.85
C ALA A 95 13.22 50.35 -33.22
N SER A 96 12.25 49.60 -32.70
CA SER A 96 11.04 50.19 -32.12
C SER A 96 11.25 50.75 -30.70
N VAL A 97 12.15 50.13 -29.93
CA VAL A 97 12.63 50.54 -28.60
C VAL A 97 13.94 49.82 -28.31
N PHE A 98 14.81 50.41 -27.49
CA PHE A 98 16.03 49.78 -26.98
C PHE A 98 15.98 49.71 -25.44
N ALA A 99 16.11 48.52 -24.88
CA ALA A 99 16.04 48.29 -23.45
C ALA A 99 17.36 47.74 -22.90
N PHE A 100 17.59 47.99 -21.62
CA PHE A 100 18.76 47.49 -20.91
C PHE A 100 18.31 46.51 -19.83
N ASP A 101 18.77 45.25 -19.92
CA ASP A 101 18.70 44.28 -18.83
C ASP A 101 19.88 44.44 -17.86
N ILE A 102 20.32 45.69 -17.68
CA ILE A 102 21.51 46.10 -16.93
C ILE A 102 21.21 47.44 -16.26
N VAL A 103 21.81 47.68 -15.08
CA VAL A 103 21.73 48.96 -14.38
C VAL A 103 23.08 49.67 -14.41
N PHE A 104 23.09 50.93 -14.82
CA PHE A 104 24.27 51.82 -14.76
C PHE A 104 24.34 52.50 -13.40
N ALA A 105 24.64 51.74 -12.35
CA ALA A 105 24.59 52.20 -10.96
C ALA A 105 25.73 53.15 -10.56
N GLU A 106 26.83 53.12 -11.32
CA GLU A 106 28.04 53.90 -11.06
C GLU A 106 28.41 54.74 -12.28
N PRO A 107 29.09 55.89 -12.08
CA PRO A 107 29.65 56.69 -13.17
C PRO A 107 30.60 55.88 -14.07
N ASP A 108 30.81 56.32 -15.30
CA ASP A 108 31.74 55.65 -16.21
C ASP A 108 33.20 55.78 -15.77
N GLY A 109 33.78 54.72 -15.20
CA GLY A 109 35.20 54.68 -14.83
C GLY A 109 36.16 54.75 -16.03
N LYS A 110 35.68 54.55 -17.27
CA LYS A 110 36.47 54.68 -18.50
C LYS A 110 36.37 56.08 -19.13
N ASP A 111 35.74 57.02 -18.45
CA ASP A 111 35.62 58.40 -18.90
C ASP A 111 36.99 59.08 -18.96
N ILE A 112 37.24 59.83 -20.03
CA ILE A 112 38.49 60.57 -20.21
C ILE A 112 38.71 61.59 -19.10
N LYS A 113 37.66 62.16 -18.50
CA LYS A 113 37.74 63.07 -17.36
C LYS A 113 38.30 62.37 -16.13
N VAL A 114 37.75 61.19 -15.81
CA VAL A 114 38.18 60.37 -14.66
C VAL A 114 39.62 59.90 -14.87
N VAL A 115 39.95 59.45 -16.08
CA VAL A 115 41.31 59.01 -16.43
C VAL A 115 42.31 60.17 -16.40
N ALA A 116 41.94 61.36 -16.90
CA ALA A 116 42.81 62.54 -16.91
C ALA A 116 43.06 63.12 -15.51
N GLU A 117 42.09 63.01 -14.60
CA GLU A 117 42.24 63.40 -13.20
C GLU A 117 43.25 62.50 -12.48
N GLY A 118 43.16 61.17 -12.67
CA GLY A 118 44.03 60.18 -12.05
C GLY A 118 45.40 59.97 -12.73
N ALA A 119 45.63 60.49 -13.93
CA ALA A 119 46.89 60.33 -14.65
C ALA A 119 48.00 61.25 -14.12
N GLU A 120 49.10 60.64 -13.69
CA GLU A 120 50.37 61.31 -13.38
C GLU A 120 51.12 61.64 -14.68
N GLY A 121 51.63 62.87 -14.80
CA GLY A 121 52.44 63.31 -15.96
C GLY A 121 51.72 64.13 -17.05
N LEU A 122 50.42 64.41 -16.92
CA LEU A 122 49.72 65.33 -17.83
C LEU A 122 49.92 66.80 -17.42
N THR A 123 50.21 67.69 -18.39
CA THR A 123 50.28 69.13 -18.13
C THR A 123 48.91 69.72 -17.78
N PRO A 124 48.85 70.83 -17.03
CA PRO A 124 47.58 71.50 -16.71
C PRO A 124 46.74 71.86 -17.94
N GLU A 125 47.38 72.26 -19.06
CA GLU A 125 46.67 72.57 -20.30
C GLU A 125 46.04 71.32 -20.92
N MET A 126 46.76 70.19 -20.89
CA MET A 126 46.25 68.91 -21.41
C MET A 126 45.08 68.40 -20.57
N LYS A 127 45.17 68.50 -19.23
CA LYS A 127 44.05 68.15 -18.32
C LYS A 127 42.83 69.01 -18.57
N LYS A 128 43.01 70.30 -18.84
CA LYS A 128 41.89 71.21 -19.17
C LYS A 128 41.22 70.83 -20.49
N LEU A 129 42.01 70.56 -21.54
CA LEU A 129 41.48 70.19 -22.85
C LEU A 129 40.73 68.84 -22.83
N LEU A 130 41.18 67.90 -21.99
CA LEU A 130 40.50 66.61 -21.79
C LEU A 130 39.22 66.74 -20.96
N THR A 131 39.15 67.68 -20.02
CA THR A 131 37.97 67.89 -19.17
C THR A 131 36.88 68.77 -19.80
N GLU A 132 37.19 69.55 -20.84
CA GLU A 132 36.22 70.37 -21.59
C GLU A 132 35.27 69.54 -22.49
N ARG A 133 35.61 68.28 -22.79
CA ARG A 133 34.76 67.40 -23.61
C ARG A 133 33.54 66.91 -22.82
N LEU A 134 32.46 66.52 -23.50
CA LEU A 134 31.34 65.83 -22.84
C LEU A 134 31.84 64.50 -22.25
N SER A 135 31.37 64.19 -21.04
CA SER A 135 31.58 62.89 -20.40
C SER A 135 30.84 61.79 -21.17
N ASN A 136 31.28 60.55 -21.05
CA ASN A 136 30.64 59.39 -21.66
C ASN A 136 29.20 59.22 -21.13
N ASP A 137 28.97 59.49 -19.83
CA ASP A 137 27.64 59.48 -19.23
C ASP A 137 26.74 60.60 -19.79
N GLU A 138 27.29 61.80 -20.03
CA GLU A 138 26.59 62.91 -20.69
C GLU A 138 26.23 62.57 -22.15
N LEU A 139 27.12 61.89 -22.88
CA LEU A 139 26.85 61.42 -24.25
C LEU A 139 25.69 60.41 -24.27
N LEU A 140 25.70 59.43 -23.37
CA LEU A 140 24.61 58.47 -23.25
C LEU A 140 23.30 59.15 -22.82
N ALA A 141 23.34 60.09 -21.87
CA ALA A 141 22.19 60.89 -21.47
C ALA A 141 21.59 61.67 -22.65
N GLN A 142 22.41 62.29 -23.50
CA GLN A 142 21.94 62.97 -24.70
C GLN A 142 21.23 62.00 -25.67
N VAL A 143 21.74 60.79 -25.84
CA VAL A 143 21.10 59.78 -26.70
C VAL A 143 19.78 59.30 -26.11
N ILE A 144 19.73 59.02 -24.80
CA ILE A 144 18.50 58.64 -24.09
C ILE A 144 17.44 59.73 -24.21
N SER A 145 17.82 61.00 -24.12
CA SER A 145 16.87 62.13 -24.20
C SER A 145 16.14 62.23 -25.55
N LYS A 146 16.70 61.63 -26.62
CA LYS A 146 16.20 61.70 -28.00
C LYS A 146 15.69 60.36 -28.56
N SER A 147 15.89 59.26 -27.84
CA SER A 147 15.66 57.90 -28.33
C SER A 147 14.56 57.18 -27.56
N ARG A 148 13.96 56.14 -28.14
CA ARG A 148 13.02 55.27 -27.44
C ARG A 148 13.79 54.26 -26.61
N VAL A 149 14.00 54.57 -25.33
CA VAL A 149 14.86 53.76 -24.44
C VAL A 149 14.15 53.37 -23.16
N VAL A 150 14.33 52.13 -22.72
CA VAL A 150 13.91 51.67 -21.39
C VAL A 150 15.14 51.35 -20.56
N LEU A 151 15.34 52.10 -19.48
CA LEU A 151 16.41 51.85 -18.53
C LEU A 151 15.98 50.76 -17.54
N GLY A 152 16.84 49.75 -17.38
CA GLY A 152 16.65 48.69 -16.40
C GLY A 152 16.82 49.20 -14.97
N GLN A 153 16.04 48.64 -14.05
CA GLN A 153 16.18 48.81 -12.60
C GLN A 153 16.02 47.45 -11.92
N ALA A 154 16.66 47.26 -10.77
CA ALA A 154 16.56 46.01 -10.01
C ALA A 154 16.16 46.30 -8.56
N GLY A 155 15.19 45.59 -8.03
CA GLY A 155 14.84 45.58 -6.61
C GLY A 155 15.80 44.76 -5.77
N ARG A 156 16.03 45.19 -4.53
CA ARG A 156 16.75 44.45 -3.49
C ARG A 156 15.79 44.11 -2.36
N THR A 157 15.96 42.92 -1.78
CA THR A 157 15.17 42.44 -0.65
C THR A 157 15.65 42.98 0.70
N ASN A 158 16.85 43.56 0.75
CA ASN A 158 17.44 44.13 1.96
C ASN A 158 17.52 45.65 1.85
N GLU A 159 17.22 46.34 2.95
CA GLU A 159 17.47 47.77 3.11
C GLU A 159 18.98 48.02 3.07
N THR A 160 19.44 48.51 1.94
CA THR A 160 20.81 49.03 1.77
C THR A 160 20.68 50.47 1.32
N GLU A 161 21.63 51.34 1.68
CA GLU A 161 21.68 52.70 1.15
C GLU A 161 21.84 52.63 -0.38
N GLY A 162 20.72 52.72 -1.09
CA GLY A 162 20.71 52.84 -2.53
C GLY A 162 21.01 54.28 -2.96
N VAL A 163 21.50 54.44 -4.19
CA VAL A 163 21.62 55.76 -4.81
C VAL A 163 20.23 56.39 -4.89
N LYS A 164 19.99 57.44 -4.11
CA LYS A 164 18.75 58.23 -4.15
C LYS A 164 18.69 58.99 -5.49
N GLY A 165 17.95 58.43 -6.44
CA GLY A 165 17.65 59.09 -7.71
C GLY A 165 16.41 60.00 -7.63
N PRO A 166 16.17 60.86 -8.63
CA PRO A 166 14.95 61.69 -8.72
C PRO A 166 13.68 60.83 -8.63
N PRO A 167 12.53 61.37 -8.15
CA PRO A 167 11.32 60.59 -8.04
C PRO A 167 10.91 60.03 -9.41
N ALA A 168 10.73 58.71 -9.47
CA ALA A 168 10.33 58.01 -10.67
C ALA A 168 8.99 58.54 -11.18
N LYS A 169 8.89 58.66 -12.51
CA LYS A 169 7.68 59.12 -13.18
C LYS A 169 6.58 58.07 -13.01
N ALA A 170 5.41 58.47 -12.53
CA ALA A 170 4.27 57.56 -12.43
C ALA A 170 3.81 57.16 -13.84
N SER A 171 4.27 56.00 -14.30
CA SER A 171 3.85 55.38 -15.58
C SER A 171 2.72 54.37 -15.38
N VAL A 172 2.23 54.20 -14.15
CA VAL A 172 1.19 53.23 -13.79
C VAL A 172 -0.01 53.94 -13.18
N ALA A 173 -1.20 53.64 -13.70
CA ALA A 173 -2.48 54.05 -13.13
C ALA A 173 -3.27 52.81 -12.68
N ILE A 174 -4.19 52.97 -11.73
CA ILE A 174 -5.04 51.89 -11.23
C ILE A 174 -6.48 52.16 -11.67
N ARG A 175 -7.15 51.14 -12.22
CA ARG A 175 -8.58 51.19 -12.54
C ARG A 175 -9.31 50.00 -11.92
N LYS A 176 -10.15 50.31 -10.93
CA LYS A 176 -11.08 49.37 -10.30
C LYS A 176 -12.24 49.06 -11.26
N LEU A 177 -12.46 47.77 -11.56
CA LEU A 177 -13.52 47.31 -12.46
C LEU A 177 -14.89 47.20 -11.76
N SER A 178 -14.90 47.08 -10.43
CA SER A 178 -16.12 47.03 -9.60
C SER A 178 -15.97 47.90 -8.35
N LYS A 179 -17.09 48.22 -7.68
CA LYS A 179 -17.09 48.99 -6.43
C LYS A 179 -16.35 48.26 -5.30
N ASN A 180 -16.40 46.93 -5.29
CA ASN A 180 -15.76 46.07 -4.29
C ASN A 180 -14.38 45.58 -4.75
N ALA A 181 -13.81 46.14 -5.82
CA ALA A 181 -12.51 45.70 -6.31
C ALA A 181 -11.42 45.93 -5.26
N LEU A 182 -10.61 44.89 -5.05
CA LEU A 182 -9.53 44.92 -4.08
C LEU A 182 -8.42 45.89 -4.54
N ASP A 183 -7.68 46.43 -3.56
CA ASP A 183 -6.49 47.22 -3.83
C ASP A 183 -5.40 46.30 -4.41
N PRO A 184 -4.66 46.68 -5.46
CA PRO A 184 -3.54 45.86 -5.96
C PRO A 184 -2.38 45.75 -4.97
N GLU A 185 -2.24 46.65 -3.99
CA GLU A 185 -1.09 46.70 -3.09
C GLU A 185 -0.76 45.40 -2.34
N PRO A 186 -1.71 44.68 -1.70
CA PRO A 186 -1.42 43.45 -0.94
C PRO A 186 -0.93 42.30 -1.81
N PHE A 187 -1.21 42.36 -3.11
CA PHE A 187 -0.89 41.31 -4.08
C PHE A 187 0.40 41.60 -4.85
N THR A 188 0.94 42.80 -4.70
CA THR A 188 2.11 43.27 -5.46
C THR A 188 3.39 42.97 -4.71
N LEU A 189 4.41 42.53 -5.43
CA LEU A 189 5.72 42.32 -4.83
C LEU A 189 6.35 43.67 -4.44
N LYS A 190 6.71 43.80 -3.16
CA LYS A 190 7.33 45.00 -2.59
C LYS A 190 8.85 44.82 -2.48
N PHE A 191 9.61 45.82 -2.93
CA PHE A 191 11.04 45.90 -2.69
C PHE A 191 11.37 47.10 -1.80
N PRO A 192 12.09 46.89 -0.67
CA PRO A 192 12.49 47.98 0.20
C PRO A 192 13.51 48.92 -0.45
N ALA A 193 14.34 48.44 -1.38
CA ALA A 193 15.35 49.25 -2.06
C ALA A 193 15.44 48.93 -3.55
N LEU A 194 15.89 49.90 -4.36
CA LEU A 194 16.15 49.75 -5.78
C LEU A 194 17.63 50.03 -6.09
N VAL A 195 18.23 49.20 -6.94
CA VAL A 195 19.44 49.50 -7.71
C VAL A 195 19.00 50.34 -8.90
N ARG A 196 19.46 51.59 -8.91
CA ARG A 196 19.04 52.63 -9.85
C ARG A 196 20.21 53.04 -10.73
N ASN A 197 19.87 53.68 -11.85
CA ASN A 197 20.89 54.27 -12.72
C ASN A 197 21.40 55.58 -12.10
N ILE A 198 22.58 56.04 -12.50
CA ILE A 198 23.11 57.34 -12.07
C ILE A 198 22.12 58.48 -12.42
N PRO A 199 22.04 59.54 -11.60
CA PRO A 199 21.02 60.58 -11.73
C PRO A 199 20.92 61.22 -13.12
N ILE A 200 22.05 61.46 -13.81
CA ILE A 200 22.08 62.09 -15.13
C ILE A 200 21.34 61.27 -16.20
N LEU A 201 21.43 59.94 -16.15
CA LEU A 201 20.73 59.06 -17.10
C LEU A 201 19.23 58.98 -16.78
N GLU A 202 18.88 58.95 -15.48
CA GLU A 202 17.47 58.94 -15.06
C GLU A 202 16.77 60.27 -15.37
N GLU A 203 17.45 61.41 -15.21
CA GLU A 203 16.90 62.72 -15.58
C GLU A 203 16.67 62.82 -17.09
N ALA A 204 17.61 62.34 -17.90
CA ALA A 204 17.45 62.28 -19.35
C ALA A 204 16.25 61.43 -19.77
N ALA A 205 16.08 60.25 -19.17
CA ALA A 205 14.92 59.39 -19.42
C ALA A 205 13.61 60.02 -18.91
N LYS A 206 13.61 60.66 -17.74
CA LYS A 206 12.43 61.30 -17.15
C LYS A 206 11.89 62.43 -18.02
N ASN A 207 12.79 63.23 -18.60
CA ASN A 207 12.44 64.36 -19.48
C ASN A 207 12.02 63.91 -20.88
N ASN A 208 12.31 62.67 -21.28
CA ASN A 208 11.88 62.09 -22.54
C ASN A 208 10.51 61.37 -22.38
N ARG A 209 9.49 61.84 -23.09
CA ARG A 209 8.15 61.19 -23.08
C ARG A 209 8.16 59.78 -23.67
N MET A 210 9.18 59.46 -24.45
CA MET A 210 9.36 58.19 -25.16
C MET A 210 10.40 57.29 -24.48
N ALA A 211 10.83 57.61 -23.26
CA ALA A 211 11.67 56.74 -22.45
C ALA A 211 10.88 56.14 -21.27
N GLY A 212 11.48 55.15 -20.60
CA GLY A 212 10.85 54.40 -19.52
C GLY A 212 11.82 53.80 -18.52
N PHE A 213 11.27 53.31 -17.41
CA PHE A 213 12.00 52.57 -16.38
C PHE A 213 11.32 51.23 -16.18
N GLY A 214 12.07 50.15 -16.41
CA GLY A 214 11.56 48.78 -16.36
C GLY A 214 12.30 47.95 -15.32
N MET A 215 11.55 47.27 -14.44
CA MET A 215 12.15 46.37 -13.46
C MET A 215 12.32 44.96 -14.02
N PHE A 216 13.53 44.41 -13.92
CA PHE A 216 13.86 43.11 -14.52
C PHE A 216 14.01 41.96 -13.50
N ASN A 217 13.60 42.16 -12.24
CA ASN A 217 13.63 41.10 -11.24
C ASN A 217 12.76 39.90 -11.64
N ALA A 218 13.36 38.74 -11.80
CA ALA A 218 12.64 37.47 -11.80
C ALA A 218 12.75 36.82 -10.41
N ILE A 219 11.62 36.41 -9.84
CA ILE A 219 11.61 35.59 -8.64
C ILE A 219 11.42 34.14 -9.09
N PRO A 220 12.44 33.29 -8.93
CA PRO A 220 12.23 31.87 -9.12
C PRO A 220 11.31 31.32 -8.02
N ASP A 221 10.60 30.24 -8.31
CA ASP A 221 9.94 29.45 -7.28
C ASP A 221 11.00 28.77 -6.37
N GLU A 222 10.58 28.08 -5.30
CA GLU A 222 11.50 27.47 -4.32
C GLU A 222 12.55 26.51 -4.93
N ASP A 223 12.25 25.95 -6.10
CA ASP A 223 13.13 25.02 -6.82
C ASP A 223 14.04 25.70 -7.87
N GLY A 224 14.08 27.04 -7.91
CA GLY A 224 14.94 27.80 -8.81
C GLY A 224 14.36 28.03 -10.22
N VAL A 225 13.20 27.45 -10.54
CA VAL A 225 12.58 27.55 -11.87
C VAL A 225 11.66 28.78 -11.95
N ILE A 226 11.77 29.54 -13.03
CA ILE A 226 10.91 30.69 -13.32
C ILE A 226 9.69 30.22 -14.11
N ARG A 227 8.52 30.13 -13.45
CA ARG A 227 7.24 29.75 -14.09
C ARG A 227 6.32 30.92 -14.35
N ASN A 228 6.42 31.93 -13.51
CA ASN A 228 5.60 33.12 -13.54
C ASN A 228 6.46 34.35 -13.27
N ILE A 229 6.08 35.50 -13.83
CA ILE A 229 6.87 36.73 -13.73
C ILE A 229 5.94 37.88 -13.35
N PRO A 230 6.27 38.70 -12.34
CA PRO A 230 5.47 39.88 -12.00
C PRO A 230 5.33 40.81 -13.20
N ALA A 231 4.12 41.29 -13.47
CA ALA A 231 3.89 42.33 -14.48
C ALA A 231 4.32 43.72 -13.96
N TYR A 232 4.38 43.87 -12.65
CA TYR A 232 4.76 45.10 -11.96
C TYR A 232 5.21 44.83 -10.53
N PHE A 233 5.84 45.84 -9.94
CA PHE A 233 6.46 45.83 -8.63
C PHE A 233 6.06 47.07 -7.86
N MET A 234 6.28 47.06 -6.55
CA MET A 234 6.03 48.18 -5.67
C MET A 234 7.29 48.61 -4.93
N HIS A 235 7.53 49.91 -4.88
CA HIS A 235 8.57 50.53 -4.06
C HIS A 235 8.07 51.88 -3.55
N GLU A 236 8.20 52.15 -2.25
CA GLU A 236 7.71 53.37 -1.58
C GLU A 236 6.24 53.74 -1.92
N GLY A 237 5.35 52.74 -1.97
CA GLY A 237 3.92 52.93 -2.30
C GLY A 237 3.63 53.28 -3.76
N LYS A 238 4.63 53.23 -4.65
CA LYS A 238 4.48 53.48 -6.09
C LYS A 238 4.67 52.18 -6.88
N PHE A 239 3.95 52.08 -7.99
CA PHE A 239 3.98 50.93 -8.88
C PHE A 239 4.95 51.15 -10.05
N PHE A 240 5.73 50.11 -10.35
CA PHE A 240 6.74 50.10 -11.41
C PHE A 240 6.47 48.92 -12.34
N PRO A 241 6.39 49.13 -13.67
CA PRO A 241 6.17 48.03 -14.60
C PRO A 241 7.42 47.15 -14.71
N ALA A 242 7.19 45.86 -14.97
CA ALA A 242 8.28 44.96 -15.36
C ALA A 242 8.87 45.38 -16.71
N LEU A 243 10.14 45.04 -16.95
CA LEU A 243 10.90 45.45 -18.14
C LEU A 243 10.14 45.15 -19.44
N ALA A 244 9.58 43.93 -19.56
CA ALA A 244 8.79 43.53 -20.72
C ALA A 244 7.52 44.40 -20.94
N VAL A 245 6.82 44.74 -19.86
CA VAL A 245 5.60 45.57 -19.92
C VAL A 245 5.96 47.01 -20.30
N GLU A 246 7.05 47.53 -19.75
CA GLU A 246 7.53 48.89 -20.02
C GLU A 246 8.03 49.05 -21.46
N MET A 247 8.74 48.04 -21.99
CA MET A 247 9.17 48.00 -23.39
C MET A 247 7.98 48.12 -24.34
N LEU A 248 6.90 47.37 -24.08
CA LEU A 248 5.68 47.44 -24.88
C LEU A 248 4.98 48.79 -24.75
N ARG A 249 4.92 49.37 -23.54
CA ARG A 249 4.39 50.73 -23.34
C ARG A 249 5.12 51.75 -24.20
N VAL A 250 6.45 51.73 -24.17
CA VAL A 250 7.30 52.65 -24.92
C VAL A 250 7.22 52.41 -26.43
N ALA A 251 7.29 51.15 -26.87
CA ALA A 251 7.20 50.78 -28.28
C ALA A 251 5.85 51.23 -28.90
N LEU A 252 4.75 51.10 -28.16
CA LEU A 252 3.41 51.53 -28.57
C LEU A 252 3.14 53.03 -28.35
N GLY A 253 4.12 53.80 -27.87
CA GLY A 253 4.01 55.25 -27.68
C GLY A 253 2.99 55.68 -26.63
N ARG A 254 2.77 54.86 -25.59
CA ARG A 254 1.81 55.15 -24.51
C ARG A 254 2.50 55.81 -23.32
N GLN A 255 1.80 56.74 -22.65
CA GLN A 255 2.36 57.45 -21.49
C GLN A 255 2.22 56.66 -20.19
N THR A 256 1.17 55.86 -20.07
CA THR A 256 0.84 55.10 -18.87
C THR A 256 0.34 53.69 -19.22
N VAL A 257 0.56 52.75 -18.31
CA VAL A 257 -0.13 51.46 -18.24
C VAL A 257 -1.19 51.50 -17.14
N VAL A 258 -2.24 50.70 -17.28
CA VAL A 258 -3.36 50.66 -16.34
C VAL A 258 -3.46 49.28 -15.71
N ILE A 259 -3.31 49.18 -14.39
CA ILE A 259 -3.61 47.96 -13.64
C ILE A 259 -5.13 47.86 -13.48
N TYR A 260 -5.71 46.76 -13.95
CA TYR A 260 -7.11 46.44 -13.74
C TYR A 260 -7.26 45.54 -12.51
N THR A 261 -8.14 45.92 -11.59
CA THR A 261 -8.48 45.09 -10.42
C THR A 261 -9.98 44.81 -10.33
N ASN A 262 -10.32 43.62 -9.83
CA ASN A 262 -11.69 43.15 -9.60
C ASN A 262 -11.84 42.63 -8.16
N GLU A 263 -12.97 41.99 -7.85
CA GLU A 263 -13.27 41.46 -6.50
C GLU A 263 -12.36 40.29 -6.08
N ALA A 264 -11.69 39.65 -7.04
CA ALA A 264 -10.79 38.53 -6.82
C ALA A 264 -9.30 38.93 -6.82
N GLY A 265 -8.98 40.21 -7.01
CA GLY A 265 -7.61 40.73 -7.04
C GLY A 265 -7.27 41.40 -8.37
N ILE A 266 -6.08 41.12 -8.90
CA ILE A 266 -5.57 41.74 -10.13
C ILE A 266 -6.07 40.92 -11.34
N ASP A 267 -6.59 41.61 -12.35
CA ASP A 267 -7.14 40.99 -13.57
C ASP A 267 -6.13 41.05 -14.74
N GLY A 268 -5.36 42.13 -14.81
CA GLY A 268 -4.36 42.33 -15.85
C GLY A 268 -3.83 43.75 -15.93
N VAL A 269 -2.95 43.98 -16.90
CA VAL A 269 -2.33 45.29 -17.16
C VAL A 269 -2.67 45.77 -18.57
N GLY A 270 -3.52 46.78 -18.67
CA GLY A 270 -3.87 47.44 -19.93
C GLY A 270 -2.75 48.36 -20.42
N ILE A 271 -2.17 48.06 -21.58
CA ILE A 271 -1.23 48.96 -22.27
C ILE A 271 -2.01 49.85 -23.25
N THR A 272 -2.99 49.30 -23.96
CA THR A 272 -3.96 50.06 -24.76
C THR A 272 -5.38 49.59 -24.47
N LYS A 273 -6.40 50.28 -24.99
CA LYS A 273 -7.81 49.87 -24.82
C LYS A 273 -8.09 48.44 -25.29
N ASN A 274 -7.36 47.96 -26.30
CA ASN A 274 -7.55 46.64 -26.91
C ASN A 274 -6.34 45.71 -26.72
N PHE A 275 -5.39 46.09 -25.86
CA PHE A 275 -4.17 45.31 -25.63
C PHE A 275 -3.87 45.28 -24.14
N THR A 276 -4.26 44.17 -23.51
CA THR A 276 -4.14 43.94 -22.07
C THR A 276 -3.28 42.72 -21.84
N VAL A 277 -2.31 42.85 -20.95
CA VAL A 277 -1.49 41.74 -20.45
C VAL A 277 -2.30 40.99 -19.41
N LYS A 278 -2.60 39.72 -19.68
CA LYS A 278 -3.30 38.86 -18.72
C LYS A 278 -2.37 38.49 -17.56
N THR A 279 -2.87 38.59 -16.34
CA THR A 279 -2.15 38.17 -15.13
C THR A 279 -3.04 37.27 -14.28
N ASN A 280 -2.45 36.57 -13.32
CA ASN A 280 -3.22 35.99 -12.23
C ASN A 280 -3.67 37.07 -11.22
N ASP A 281 -4.44 36.63 -10.21
CA ASP A 281 -4.87 37.40 -9.04
C ASP A 281 -3.75 38.15 -8.30
N LYS A 282 -2.51 37.64 -8.41
CA LYS A 282 -1.27 38.22 -7.85
C LYS A 282 -0.49 39.12 -8.82
N GLY A 283 -1.04 39.47 -9.98
CA GLY A 283 -0.38 40.35 -10.96
C GLY A 283 0.83 39.72 -11.66
N ARG A 284 0.92 38.39 -11.69
CA ARG A 284 1.98 37.63 -12.35
C ARG A 284 1.51 37.06 -13.67
N ILE A 285 2.35 37.17 -14.69
CA ILE A 285 2.18 36.61 -16.02
C ILE A 285 2.66 35.16 -15.94
N TRP A 286 1.91 34.24 -16.55
CA TRP A 286 2.32 32.86 -16.76
C TRP A 286 2.68 32.68 -18.25
N PRO A 287 3.97 32.78 -18.61
CA PRO A 287 4.39 32.64 -20.01
C PRO A 287 4.21 31.18 -20.46
N HIS A 288 3.71 30.97 -21.68
CA HIS A 288 3.88 29.68 -22.35
C HIS A 288 5.29 29.67 -22.96
N PHE A 289 6.24 29.04 -22.29
CA PHE A 289 7.64 29.07 -22.71
C PHE A 289 7.85 28.23 -23.99
N SER A 290 8.68 28.73 -24.89
CA SER A 290 9.23 27.97 -26.01
C SER A 290 10.57 27.36 -25.60
N LYS A 291 11.18 26.58 -26.49
CA LYS A 291 12.63 26.36 -26.44
C LYS A 291 13.36 27.64 -26.85
N ARG A 292 14.62 27.75 -26.45
CA ARG A 292 15.53 28.83 -26.83
C ARG A 292 15.72 28.86 -28.34
N ASP A 293 15.80 30.08 -28.86
CA ASP A 293 15.87 30.36 -30.28
C ASP A 293 17.04 31.29 -30.59
N TRP A 294 18.12 30.71 -31.10
CA TRP A 294 19.37 31.42 -31.40
C TRP A 294 19.22 32.49 -32.48
N ASP A 295 18.19 32.43 -33.33
CA ASP A 295 17.97 33.43 -34.38
C ASP A 295 17.57 34.80 -33.82
N LYS A 296 17.15 34.88 -32.55
CA LYS A 296 16.85 36.14 -31.84
C LYS A 296 18.10 36.88 -31.40
N TYR A 297 19.24 36.22 -31.38
CA TYR A 297 20.48 36.79 -30.89
C TYR A 297 21.21 37.50 -32.04
N VAL A 298 21.63 38.72 -31.75
CA VAL A 298 22.53 39.51 -32.58
C VAL A 298 23.71 39.89 -31.70
N PRO A 299 24.93 39.46 -32.02
CA PRO A 299 26.11 39.86 -31.26
C PRO A 299 26.22 41.38 -31.18
N ALA A 300 26.43 41.89 -29.97
CA ALA A 300 26.42 43.33 -29.72
C ALA A 300 27.52 44.07 -30.52
N HIS A 301 28.65 43.41 -30.80
CA HIS A 301 29.70 44.01 -31.64
C HIS A 301 29.24 44.27 -33.09
N GLU A 302 28.37 43.44 -33.67
CA GLU A 302 27.83 43.66 -35.01
C GLU A 302 26.96 44.92 -35.05
N LEU A 303 26.12 45.11 -34.03
CA LEU A 303 25.31 46.31 -33.92
C LEU A 303 26.18 47.55 -33.66
N LEU A 304 27.25 47.43 -32.85
CA LEU A 304 28.19 48.52 -32.58
C LEU A 304 28.96 48.97 -33.84
N ASN A 305 29.32 48.01 -34.69
CA ASN A 305 30.04 48.23 -35.94
C ASN A 305 29.10 48.61 -37.11
N GLY A 306 27.79 48.47 -36.93
CA GLY A 306 26.79 48.75 -37.97
C GLY A 306 26.70 47.66 -39.04
N THR A 307 27.18 46.44 -38.74
CA THR A 307 27.17 45.28 -39.65
C THR A 307 26.06 44.27 -39.34
N ALA A 308 25.26 44.51 -38.30
CA ALA A 308 24.13 43.66 -37.94
C ALA A 308 23.09 43.59 -39.08
N ASP A 309 22.45 42.42 -39.23
CA ASP A 309 21.39 42.21 -40.21
C ASP A 309 20.18 43.15 -39.95
N PRO A 310 19.85 44.08 -40.87
CA PRO A 310 18.70 44.98 -40.70
C PRO A 310 17.37 44.26 -40.50
N ALA A 311 17.19 43.06 -41.07
CA ALA A 311 15.97 42.28 -40.91
C ALA A 311 15.74 41.81 -39.46
N LYS A 312 16.82 41.66 -38.68
CA LYS A 312 16.79 41.33 -37.25
C LYS A 312 16.60 42.55 -36.35
N ILE A 313 16.68 43.78 -36.88
CA ILE A 313 16.64 45.01 -36.07
C ILE A 313 15.40 45.86 -36.38
N ALA A 314 15.10 46.10 -37.64
CA ALA A 314 14.07 47.04 -38.06
C ALA A 314 12.68 46.63 -37.55
N GLY A 315 11.99 47.57 -36.88
CA GLY A 315 10.65 47.37 -36.33
C GLY A 315 10.57 46.52 -35.06
N ARG A 316 11.67 45.89 -34.63
CA ARG A 316 11.70 45.01 -33.44
C ARG A 316 12.09 45.76 -32.18
N MET A 317 11.67 45.23 -31.04
CA MET A 317 12.12 45.70 -29.73
C MET A 317 13.50 45.09 -29.45
N LEU A 318 14.48 45.89 -29.10
CA LEU A 318 15.82 45.41 -28.78
C LEU A 318 16.02 45.40 -27.27
N ILE A 319 16.66 44.35 -26.76
CA ILE A 319 17.08 44.25 -25.36
C ILE A 319 18.57 43.89 -25.31
N LEU A 320 19.36 44.73 -24.64
CA LEU A 320 20.77 44.43 -24.36
C LEU A 320 20.85 43.55 -23.13
N GLY A 321 21.44 42.36 -23.28
CA GLY A 321 21.71 41.42 -22.20
C GLY A 321 22.96 40.61 -22.47
N THR A 322 23.20 39.57 -21.66
CA THR A 322 24.43 38.77 -21.73
C THR A 322 24.12 37.28 -21.78
N SER A 323 24.75 36.58 -22.72
CA SER A 323 24.88 35.11 -22.72
C SER A 323 26.26 34.63 -22.25
N ALA A 324 27.23 35.54 -22.08
CA ALA A 324 28.58 35.21 -21.64
C ALA A 324 28.60 34.52 -20.25
N VAL A 325 29.34 33.42 -20.15
CA VAL A 325 29.33 32.54 -18.96
C VAL A 325 29.89 33.28 -17.73
N GLY A 326 30.88 34.16 -17.93
CA GLY A 326 31.51 34.92 -16.87
C GLY A 326 30.61 35.95 -16.17
N LEU A 327 29.49 36.36 -16.80
CA LEU A 327 28.57 37.35 -16.25
C LEU A 327 27.41 36.74 -15.45
N ARG A 328 27.31 35.41 -15.40
CA ARG A 328 26.45 34.61 -14.49
C ARG A 328 24.94 34.92 -14.51
N ASP A 329 24.38 35.36 -15.64
CA ASP A 329 22.92 35.52 -15.79
C ASP A 329 22.27 34.28 -16.43
N ILE A 330 22.41 33.12 -15.77
CA ILE A 330 21.78 31.86 -16.20
C ILE A 330 20.54 31.60 -15.33
N ARG A 331 19.43 31.27 -15.98
CA ARG A 331 18.13 30.99 -15.37
C ARG A 331 17.58 29.64 -15.84
N SER A 332 16.68 29.08 -15.05
CA SER A 332 15.93 27.88 -15.39
C SER A 332 14.47 28.21 -15.65
N ILE A 333 13.92 27.64 -16.72
CA ILE A 333 12.50 27.72 -17.08
C ILE A 333 11.91 26.31 -17.23
N PRO A 334 10.58 26.14 -17.32
CA PRO A 334 9.95 24.82 -17.49
C PRO A 334 10.51 23.98 -18.64
N THR A 335 10.85 24.60 -19.77
CA THR A 335 11.30 23.91 -20.99
C THR A 335 12.79 23.57 -21.00
N GLU A 336 13.62 24.38 -20.33
CA GLU A 336 15.09 24.27 -20.34
C GLU A 336 15.71 24.71 -19.00
N ARG A 337 16.76 24.00 -18.55
CA ARG A 337 17.42 24.28 -17.27
C ARG A 337 18.38 25.46 -17.32
N ASP A 338 19.00 25.71 -18.47
CA ASP A 338 20.05 26.72 -18.60
C ASP A 338 19.76 27.66 -19.78
N ILE A 339 19.21 28.83 -19.49
CA ILE A 339 18.97 29.89 -20.47
C ILE A 339 19.50 31.25 -19.96
N PRO A 340 19.96 32.15 -20.85
CA PRO A 340 20.29 33.51 -20.46
C PRO A 340 19.06 34.24 -19.85
N GLY A 341 19.23 35.01 -18.78
CA GLY A 341 18.12 35.72 -18.12
C GLY A 341 17.40 36.68 -19.06
N VAL A 342 18.13 37.35 -19.96
CA VAL A 342 17.56 38.19 -21.02
C VAL A 342 16.58 37.45 -21.95
N GLU A 343 16.77 36.15 -22.19
CA GLU A 343 15.85 35.34 -23.01
C GLU A 343 14.49 35.17 -22.31
N VAL A 344 14.46 35.15 -20.97
CA VAL A 344 13.22 35.14 -20.20
C VAL A 344 12.38 36.38 -20.54
N HIS A 345 13.00 37.56 -20.54
CA HIS A 345 12.33 38.82 -20.90
C HIS A 345 11.87 38.81 -22.36
N ALA A 346 12.70 38.31 -23.28
CA ALA A 346 12.33 38.18 -24.69
C ALA A 346 11.11 37.28 -24.88
N GLN A 347 11.09 36.09 -24.26
CA GLN A 347 9.94 35.18 -24.37
C GLN A 347 8.67 35.75 -23.74
N VAL A 348 8.77 36.52 -22.65
CA VAL A 348 7.61 37.20 -22.06
C VAL A 348 7.03 38.23 -23.02
N ILE A 349 7.89 39.01 -23.70
CA ILE A 349 7.45 39.96 -24.73
C ILE A 349 6.75 39.22 -25.88
N GLU A 350 7.25 38.06 -26.30
CA GLU A 350 6.61 37.24 -27.33
C GLU A 350 5.25 36.69 -26.92
N VAL A 351 5.15 36.16 -25.70
CA VAL A 351 3.88 35.68 -25.13
C VAL A 351 2.89 36.84 -25.08
N ILE A 352 3.34 38.03 -24.68
CA ILE A 352 2.47 39.20 -24.64
C ILE A 352 2.04 39.65 -26.04
N ALA A 353 2.98 39.75 -26.97
CA ALA A 353 2.71 40.19 -28.34
C ALA A 353 1.75 39.24 -29.08
N ASN A 354 1.92 37.93 -28.88
CA ASN A 354 1.12 36.89 -29.53
C ASN A 354 -0.14 36.51 -28.74
N GLN A 355 -0.34 37.04 -27.54
CA GLN A 355 -1.44 36.71 -26.63
C GLN A 355 -1.51 35.22 -26.25
N ASP A 356 -0.37 34.51 -26.29
CA ASP A 356 -0.26 33.06 -26.01
C ASP A 356 0.15 32.83 -24.55
N TYR A 357 -0.71 33.25 -23.63
CA TYR A 357 -0.51 33.13 -22.19
C TYR A 357 -1.04 31.80 -21.67
N LEU A 358 -0.35 31.24 -20.68
CA LEU A 358 -0.98 30.29 -19.77
C LEU A 358 -1.83 31.08 -18.77
N THR A 359 -3.00 30.58 -18.43
CA THR A 359 -3.87 31.21 -17.46
C THR A 359 -4.31 30.21 -16.41
N ARG A 360 -4.32 30.63 -15.14
CA ARG A 360 -4.94 29.88 -14.07
C ARG A 360 -6.18 30.64 -13.60
N PRO A 361 -7.39 30.22 -14.00
CA PRO A 361 -8.62 30.89 -13.60
C PRO A 361 -8.81 30.89 -12.09
N ASN A 362 -9.51 31.90 -11.57
CA ASN A 362 -9.76 32.04 -10.13
C ASN A 362 -10.59 30.88 -9.55
N TYR A 363 -11.41 30.22 -10.39
CA TYR A 363 -12.17 29.04 -10.01
C TYR A 363 -11.36 27.75 -10.02
N ALA A 364 -10.11 27.74 -10.51
CA ALA A 364 -9.35 26.51 -10.70
C ALA A 364 -9.12 25.76 -9.37
N ASN A 365 -8.80 26.49 -8.29
CA ASN A 365 -8.66 25.89 -6.96
C ASN A 365 -9.97 25.25 -6.48
N ALA A 366 -11.11 25.93 -6.71
CA ALA A 366 -12.42 25.42 -6.32
C ALA A 366 -12.84 24.20 -7.17
N ALA A 367 -12.53 24.20 -8.47
CA ALA A 367 -12.81 23.09 -9.37
C ALA A 367 -11.98 21.85 -9.01
N GLU A 368 -10.69 22.01 -8.74
CA GLU A 368 -9.81 20.92 -8.28
C GLU A 368 -10.29 20.35 -6.94
N MET A 369 -10.64 21.21 -5.98
CA MET A 369 -11.17 20.78 -4.68
C MET A 369 -12.55 20.12 -4.79
N ALA A 370 -13.42 20.60 -5.68
CA ALA A 370 -14.69 19.95 -5.99
C ALA A 370 -14.47 18.55 -6.57
N PHE A 371 -13.45 18.37 -7.41
CA PHE A 371 -13.11 17.06 -7.95
C PHE A 371 -12.62 16.09 -6.87
N VAL A 372 -11.78 16.55 -5.92
CA VAL A 372 -11.42 15.76 -4.72
C VAL A 372 -12.67 15.38 -3.93
N LEU A 373 -13.55 16.35 -3.64
CA LEU A 373 -14.75 16.16 -2.83
C LEU A 373 -15.71 15.15 -3.46
N PHE A 374 -16.13 15.37 -4.70
CA PHE A 374 -17.11 14.52 -5.38
C PHE A 374 -16.52 13.16 -5.74
N GLY A 375 -15.26 13.11 -6.20
CA GLY A 375 -14.59 11.85 -6.52
C GLY A 375 -14.33 11.00 -5.27
N GLY A 376 -13.89 11.62 -4.17
CA GLY A 376 -13.70 10.93 -2.89
C GLY A 376 -15.01 10.43 -2.30
N LEU A 377 -16.06 11.26 -2.30
CA LEU A 377 -17.40 10.86 -1.83
C LEU A 377 -17.97 9.73 -2.68
N ALA A 378 -17.80 9.78 -4.00
CA ALA A 378 -18.19 8.69 -4.90
C ALA A 378 -17.49 7.39 -4.51
N MET A 379 -16.19 7.38 -4.24
CA MET A 379 -15.49 6.16 -3.82
C MET A 379 -15.99 5.62 -2.46
N ILE A 380 -16.22 6.51 -1.48
CA ILE A 380 -16.76 6.12 -0.15
C ILE A 380 -18.13 5.43 -0.28
N ILE A 381 -18.95 5.85 -1.25
CA ILE A 381 -20.29 5.28 -1.50
C ILE A 381 -20.21 4.02 -2.36
N LEU A 382 -19.43 4.03 -3.44
CA LEU A 382 -19.44 2.98 -4.47
C LEU A 382 -18.64 1.74 -4.05
N VAL A 383 -17.52 1.88 -3.33
CA VAL A 383 -16.65 0.73 -2.97
C VAL A 383 -17.43 -0.36 -2.22
N PRO A 384 -18.22 -0.04 -1.17
CA PRO A 384 -19.01 -1.05 -0.47
C PRO A 384 -20.17 -1.64 -1.29
N TRP A 385 -20.57 -1.02 -2.41
CA TRP A 385 -21.77 -1.42 -3.16
C TRP A 385 -21.46 -2.23 -4.41
N LEU A 386 -20.48 -1.79 -5.20
CA LEU A 386 -20.07 -2.44 -6.46
C LEU A 386 -18.91 -3.42 -6.29
N GLY A 387 -18.25 -3.41 -5.12
CA GLY A 387 -17.06 -4.20 -4.86
C GLY A 387 -15.79 -3.63 -5.52
N ALA A 388 -14.63 -4.02 -5.00
CA ALA A 388 -13.34 -3.42 -5.32
C ALA A 388 -12.95 -3.51 -6.82
N LYS A 389 -13.27 -4.63 -7.49
CA LYS A 389 -12.91 -4.84 -8.90
C LYS A 389 -13.57 -3.82 -9.84
N TRP A 390 -14.86 -3.55 -9.62
CA TRP A 390 -15.61 -2.62 -10.47
C TRP A 390 -15.29 -1.16 -10.13
N THR A 391 -15.10 -0.83 -8.86
CA THR A 391 -14.70 0.52 -8.47
C THR A 391 -13.28 0.87 -8.88
N ALA A 392 -12.37 -0.11 -8.98
CA ALA A 392 -11.06 0.08 -9.61
C ALA A 392 -11.19 0.53 -11.07
N MET A 393 -12.08 -0.11 -11.85
CA MET A 393 -12.32 0.25 -13.24
C MET A 393 -12.89 1.67 -13.36
N VAL A 394 -13.88 2.01 -12.53
CA VAL A 394 -14.45 3.37 -12.47
C VAL A 394 -13.38 4.40 -12.10
N PHE A 395 -12.51 4.10 -11.14
CA PHE A 395 -11.40 4.96 -10.75
C PHE A 395 -10.44 5.21 -11.93
N VAL A 396 -10.00 4.15 -12.62
CA VAL A 396 -9.07 4.27 -13.76
C VAL A 396 -9.69 5.12 -14.88
N VAL A 397 -10.94 4.88 -15.25
CA VAL A 397 -11.63 5.66 -16.29
C VAL A 397 -11.75 7.13 -15.88
N THR A 398 -12.11 7.40 -14.62
CA THR A 398 -12.24 8.77 -14.09
C THR A 398 -10.89 9.48 -14.04
N ALA A 399 -9.83 8.79 -13.62
CA ALA A 399 -8.47 9.32 -13.54
C ALA A 399 -7.91 9.65 -14.93
N LEU A 400 -8.07 8.75 -15.90
CA LEU A 400 -7.67 9.00 -17.30
C LEU A 400 -8.46 10.15 -17.92
N SER A 401 -9.77 10.23 -17.65
CA SER A 401 -10.62 11.32 -18.13
C SER A 401 -10.21 12.66 -17.53
N ALA A 402 -9.92 12.70 -16.23
CA ALA A 402 -9.48 13.91 -15.55
C ALA A 402 -8.08 14.37 -16.00
N GLY A 403 -7.13 13.44 -16.13
CA GLY A 403 -5.81 13.73 -16.69
C GLY A 403 -5.89 14.21 -18.14
N GLY A 404 -6.70 13.55 -18.97
CA GLY A 404 -6.96 13.96 -20.35
C GLY A 404 -7.63 15.33 -20.46
N THR A 405 -8.57 15.66 -19.56
CA THR A 405 -9.23 16.97 -19.50
C THR A 405 -8.24 18.06 -19.10
N SER A 406 -7.42 17.82 -18.08
CA SER A 406 -6.36 18.74 -17.64
C SER A 406 -5.35 19.00 -18.77
N TRP A 407 -4.92 17.95 -19.49
CA TRP A 407 -4.06 18.09 -20.68
C TRP A 407 -4.73 18.82 -21.83
N TYR A 408 -6.01 18.55 -22.11
CA TYR A 408 -6.78 19.25 -23.14
C TYR A 408 -6.88 20.75 -22.86
N LEU A 409 -7.28 21.11 -21.64
CA LEU A 409 -7.37 22.51 -21.19
C LEU A 409 -6.03 23.25 -21.32
N PHE A 410 -4.93 22.59 -21.00
CA PHE A 410 -3.60 23.17 -21.21
C PHE A 410 -3.26 23.30 -22.71
N SER A 411 -3.44 22.24 -23.48
CA SER A 411 -2.92 22.16 -24.85
C SER A 411 -3.74 22.95 -25.88
N VAL A 412 -5.03 23.17 -25.61
CA VAL A 412 -5.97 23.91 -26.50
C VAL A 412 -6.30 25.27 -25.90
N ASP A 413 -6.82 25.30 -24.67
CA ASP A 413 -7.34 26.53 -24.04
C ASP A 413 -6.29 27.32 -23.25
N LYS A 414 -5.06 26.78 -23.12
CA LYS A 414 -3.95 27.37 -22.33
C LYS A 414 -4.31 27.59 -20.86
N ILE A 415 -5.19 26.74 -20.33
CA ILE A 415 -5.64 26.78 -18.94
C ILE A 415 -4.85 25.76 -18.10
N LEU A 416 -4.26 26.24 -17.00
CA LEU A 416 -3.55 25.41 -16.04
C LEU A 416 -4.51 24.92 -14.94
N LEU A 417 -4.89 23.65 -15.02
CA LEU A 417 -5.68 22.94 -14.02
C LEU A 417 -4.97 21.64 -13.64
N ASP A 418 -4.80 21.38 -12.34
CA ASP A 418 -4.10 20.21 -11.83
C ASP A 418 -5.07 19.09 -11.39
N ALA A 419 -5.14 18.04 -12.21
CA ALA A 419 -5.91 16.85 -11.87
C ALA A 419 -5.14 15.85 -11.00
N SER A 420 -3.82 15.99 -10.88
CA SER A 420 -2.95 14.99 -10.26
C SER A 420 -3.22 14.84 -8.77
N TYR A 421 -3.40 15.96 -8.06
CA TYR A 421 -3.71 15.95 -6.65
C TYR A 421 -4.98 15.15 -6.35
N ALA A 422 -6.05 15.42 -7.10
CA ALA A 422 -7.32 14.72 -6.93
C ALA A 422 -7.22 13.23 -7.26
N ILE A 423 -6.52 12.87 -8.34
CA ILE A 423 -6.29 11.47 -8.70
C ILE A 423 -5.58 10.74 -7.56
N VAL A 424 -4.50 11.30 -7.01
CA VAL A 424 -3.72 10.70 -5.92
C VAL A 424 -4.55 10.62 -4.63
N SER A 425 -5.24 11.69 -4.24
CA SER A 425 -6.10 11.68 -3.04
C SER A 425 -7.20 10.63 -3.14
N ILE A 426 -7.89 10.54 -4.28
CA ILE A 426 -8.95 9.56 -4.52
C ILE A 426 -8.38 8.14 -4.52
N MET A 427 -7.18 7.94 -5.11
CA MET A 427 -6.49 6.65 -5.08
C MET A 427 -6.19 6.19 -3.65
N LEU A 428 -5.66 7.09 -2.81
CA LEU A 428 -5.34 6.78 -1.41
C LEU A 428 -6.60 6.45 -0.61
N ILE A 429 -7.69 7.19 -0.80
CA ILE A 429 -9.00 6.87 -0.20
C ILE A 429 -9.46 5.48 -0.66
N TYR A 430 -9.41 5.21 -1.97
CA TYR A 430 -9.80 3.91 -2.54
C TYR A 430 -8.98 2.75 -1.96
N MET A 431 -7.65 2.90 -1.84
CA MET A 431 -6.77 1.87 -1.28
C MET A 431 -7.11 1.58 0.19
N VAL A 432 -7.29 2.61 1.00
CA VAL A 432 -7.62 2.45 2.42
C VAL A 432 -8.99 1.80 2.61
N LEU A 433 -10.01 2.24 1.86
CA LEU A 433 -11.36 1.66 1.91
C LEU A 433 -11.36 0.19 1.47
N THR A 434 -10.61 -0.14 0.43
CA THR A 434 -10.51 -1.51 -0.08
C THR A 434 -9.80 -2.42 0.93
N TYR A 435 -8.70 -1.94 1.51
CA TYR A 435 -7.95 -2.68 2.52
C TYR A 435 -8.77 -2.94 3.79
N THR A 436 -9.43 -1.92 4.33
CA THR A 436 -10.27 -2.08 5.54
C THR A 436 -11.46 -3.00 5.27
N GLY A 437 -12.09 -2.89 4.10
CA GLY A 437 -13.14 -3.80 3.64
C GLY A 437 -12.66 -5.26 3.59
N TYR A 438 -11.51 -5.50 2.96
CA TYR A 438 -10.89 -6.83 2.85
C TYR A 438 -10.51 -7.41 4.22
N ALA A 439 -9.82 -6.63 5.05
CA ALA A 439 -9.39 -7.07 6.39
C ALA A 439 -10.59 -7.47 7.27
N ARG A 440 -11.71 -6.75 7.14
CA ARG A 440 -12.94 -7.07 7.86
C ARG A 440 -13.61 -8.34 7.36
N GLU A 441 -13.61 -8.56 6.04
CA GLU A 441 -14.14 -9.78 5.44
C GLU A 441 -13.32 -11.00 5.87
N GLU A 442 -11.99 -10.87 5.88
CA GLU A 442 -11.08 -11.93 6.33
C GLU A 442 -11.23 -12.22 7.83
N ALA A 443 -11.37 -11.19 8.67
CA ALA A 443 -11.61 -11.35 10.10
C ALA A 443 -12.92 -12.12 10.37
N LYS A 444 -13.99 -11.84 9.61
CA LYS A 444 -15.24 -12.59 9.69
C LYS A 444 -15.05 -14.05 9.27
N ARG A 445 -14.37 -14.30 8.14
CA ARG A 445 -14.09 -15.68 7.67
C ARG A 445 -13.30 -16.47 8.71
N LYS A 446 -12.28 -15.86 9.31
CA LYS A 446 -11.49 -16.49 10.39
C LYS A 446 -12.34 -16.80 11.62
N GLN A 447 -13.22 -15.88 12.04
CA GLN A 447 -14.13 -16.10 13.15
C GLN A 447 -15.10 -17.25 12.88
N THR A 448 -15.68 -17.31 11.69
CA THR A 448 -16.55 -18.40 11.25
C THR A 448 -15.79 -19.73 11.27
N ARG A 449 -14.60 -19.79 10.66
CA ARG A 449 -13.76 -21.01 10.66
C ARG A 449 -13.42 -21.49 12.06
N ALA A 450 -13.02 -20.58 12.95
CA ALA A 450 -12.71 -20.90 14.35
C ALA A 450 -13.92 -21.42 15.13
N ALA A 451 -15.14 -20.96 14.81
CA ALA A 451 -16.36 -21.48 15.41
C ALA A 451 -16.67 -22.92 14.94
N PHE A 452 -16.45 -23.23 13.65
CA PHE A 452 -16.64 -24.59 13.11
C PHE A 452 -15.60 -25.59 13.62
N SER A 453 -14.35 -25.18 13.86
CA SER A 453 -13.28 -26.04 14.42
C SER A 453 -13.53 -26.56 15.83
N LYS A 454 -14.58 -26.08 16.53
CA LYS A 454 -14.98 -26.62 17.83
C LYS A 454 -15.89 -27.83 17.74
N TYR A 455 -16.47 -28.08 16.57
CA TYR A 455 -17.48 -29.12 16.36
C TYR A 455 -17.06 -30.14 15.29
N LEU A 456 -16.03 -29.83 14.51
CA LEU A 456 -15.49 -30.67 13.45
C LEU A 456 -13.97 -30.72 13.58
N SER A 457 -13.36 -31.85 13.23
CA SER A 457 -11.90 -31.96 13.19
C SER A 457 -11.30 -30.94 12.21
N PRO A 458 -10.04 -30.49 12.38
CA PRO A 458 -9.41 -29.51 11.49
C PRO A 458 -9.49 -29.88 10.00
N ASP A 459 -9.39 -31.18 9.69
CA ASP A 459 -9.48 -31.71 8.34
C ASP A 459 -10.91 -31.69 7.78
N GLN A 460 -11.92 -31.94 8.61
CA GLN A 460 -13.32 -31.80 8.21
C GLN A 460 -13.71 -30.34 7.96
N VAL A 461 -13.24 -29.39 8.79
CA VAL A 461 -13.46 -27.95 8.55
C VAL A 461 -12.82 -27.52 7.24
N LYS A 462 -11.62 -28.01 6.93
CA LYS A 462 -10.95 -27.72 5.65
C LYS A 462 -11.76 -28.24 4.47
N ARG A 463 -12.26 -29.48 4.56
CA ARG A 463 -13.08 -30.10 3.51
C ARG A 463 -14.41 -29.38 3.29
N VAL A 464 -15.12 -28.98 4.35
CA VAL A 464 -16.37 -28.20 4.25
C VAL A 464 -16.11 -26.79 3.71
N ALA A 465 -14.99 -26.16 4.07
CA ALA A 465 -14.62 -24.84 3.56
C ALA A 465 -14.24 -24.87 2.07
N GLU A 466 -13.65 -25.96 1.60
CA GLU A 466 -13.26 -26.16 0.20
C GLU A 466 -14.42 -26.65 -0.68
N ASN A 467 -15.31 -27.49 -0.15
CA ASN A 467 -16.48 -28.00 -0.85
C ASN A 467 -17.70 -28.14 0.10
N PRO A 468 -18.62 -27.16 0.10
CA PRO A 468 -19.83 -27.20 0.93
C PRO A 468 -20.76 -28.38 0.61
N ASP A 469 -20.74 -28.87 -0.63
CA ASP A 469 -21.61 -29.97 -1.11
C ASP A 469 -21.14 -31.34 -0.59
N ALA A 470 -19.99 -31.43 0.08
CA ALA A 470 -19.50 -32.65 0.73
C ALA A 470 -20.33 -33.08 1.97
N LEU A 471 -21.36 -32.32 2.33
CA LEU A 471 -22.26 -32.57 3.47
C LEU A 471 -23.52 -33.38 3.10
N GLU A 472 -23.65 -33.87 1.88
CA GLU A 472 -24.79 -34.72 1.48
C GLU A 472 -24.85 -36.03 2.28
N LEU A 473 -26.08 -36.48 2.59
CA LEU A 473 -26.34 -37.77 3.23
C LEU A 473 -25.89 -38.92 2.33
N GLY A 474 -25.20 -39.89 2.91
CA GLY A 474 -24.65 -41.02 2.17
C GLY A 474 -23.31 -41.46 2.74
N GLY A 475 -22.87 -42.66 2.35
CA GLY A 475 -21.60 -43.21 2.79
C GLY A 475 -21.00 -44.13 1.75
N VAL A 476 -19.70 -44.35 1.89
CA VAL A 476 -18.92 -45.26 1.06
C VAL A 476 -18.57 -46.49 1.88
N GLN A 477 -18.67 -47.67 1.26
CA GLN A 477 -18.18 -48.89 1.88
C GLN A 477 -16.65 -48.90 1.83
N ARG A 478 -16.01 -49.08 2.98
CA ARG A 478 -14.56 -49.17 3.14
C ARG A 478 -14.20 -50.32 4.06
N ASP A 479 -13.02 -50.88 3.87
CA ASP A 479 -12.45 -51.80 4.85
C ASP A 479 -11.81 -50.98 5.98
N MET A 480 -12.20 -51.25 7.22
CA MET A 480 -11.89 -50.37 8.35
C MET A 480 -11.64 -51.18 9.62
N THR A 481 -10.88 -50.61 10.57
CA THR A 481 -10.80 -51.15 11.94
C THR A 481 -11.63 -50.28 12.86
N LEU A 482 -12.45 -50.93 13.68
CA LEU A 482 -13.34 -50.29 14.64
C LEU A 482 -12.86 -50.63 16.04
N LEU A 483 -12.85 -49.64 16.94
CA LEU A 483 -12.51 -49.79 18.34
C LEU A 483 -13.67 -49.28 19.19
N PHE A 484 -14.07 -50.11 20.15
CA PHE A 484 -14.93 -49.73 21.26
C PHE A 484 -14.14 -49.87 22.55
N CYS A 485 -14.21 -48.85 23.39
CA CYS A 485 -13.63 -48.86 24.73
C CYS A 485 -14.70 -48.44 25.72
N ASP A 486 -14.90 -49.19 26.80
CA ASP A 486 -15.89 -48.87 27.83
C ASP A 486 -15.30 -49.02 29.24
N VAL A 487 -15.85 -48.30 30.23
CA VAL A 487 -15.32 -48.32 31.61
C VAL A 487 -16.00 -49.41 32.42
N ARG A 488 -15.19 -50.30 33.01
CA ARG A 488 -15.69 -51.40 33.85
C ARG A 488 -16.29 -50.86 35.14
N GLY A 489 -17.54 -51.22 35.39
CA GLY A 489 -18.23 -50.87 36.63
C GLY A 489 -18.55 -49.37 36.74
N PHE A 490 -18.67 -48.68 35.60
CA PHE A 490 -18.91 -47.24 35.57
C PHE A 490 -20.12 -46.79 36.37
N THR A 491 -21.23 -47.54 36.36
CA THR A 491 -22.42 -47.22 37.17
C THR A 491 -22.06 -47.04 38.65
N THR A 492 -21.31 -47.98 39.23
CA THR A 492 -20.86 -47.93 40.64
C THR A 492 -19.86 -46.81 40.90
N ILE A 493 -19.06 -46.42 39.89
CA ILE A 493 -18.15 -45.27 39.98
C ILE A 493 -18.95 -43.97 39.93
N SER A 494 -19.92 -43.86 39.03
CA SER A 494 -20.73 -42.67 38.80
C SER A 494 -21.60 -42.27 40.00
N GLU A 495 -22.04 -43.26 40.80
CA GLU A 495 -22.79 -43.04 42.04
C GLU A 495 -21.99 -42.30 43.13
N GLN A 496 -20.65 -42.23 43.00
CA GLN A 496 -19.79 -41.53 43.96
C GLN A 496 -19.59 -40.04 43.64
N PHE A 497 -20.08 -39.55 42.49
CA PHE A 497 -19.87 -38.18 42.03
C PHE A 497 -21.20 -37.44 41.81
N ASP A 498 -21.19 -36.13 41.99
CA ASP A 498 -22.26 -35.27 41.51
C ASP A 498 -22.15 -35.04 39.98
N ALA A 499 -23.15 -34.43 39.35
CA ALA A 499 -23.17 -34.26 37.89
C ALA A 499 -21.95 -33.47 37.36
N VAL A 500 -21.47 -32.49 38.13
CA VAL A 500 -20.30 -31.66 37.74
C VAL A 500 -18.99 -32.44 37.94
N GLY A 501 -18.84 -33.16 39.06
CA GLY A 501 -17.70 -34.02 39.34
C GLY A 501 -17.58 -35.18 38.35
N LEU A 502 -18.70 -35.82 38.00
CA LEU A 502 -18.75 -36.89 37.01
C LEU A 502 -18.32 -36.39 35.62
N THR A 503 -18.78 -35.21 35.21
CA THR A 503 -18.37 -34.59 33.95
C THR A 503 -16.85 -34.33 33.91
N LYS A 504 -16.27 -33.87 35.03
CA LYS A 504 -14.82 -33.68 35.13
C LYS A 504 -14.06 -35.00 35.05
N LEU A 505 -14.54 -36.05 35.73
CA LEU A 505 -13.95 -37.38 35.69
C LEU A 505 -13.95 -37.95 34.27
N ILE A 506 -15.10 -37.89 33.59
CA ILE A 506 -15.23 -38.32 32.19
C ILE A 506 -14.23 -37.56 31.30
N ASN A 507 -14.16 -36.23 31.41
CA ASN A 507 -13.20 -35.46 30.60
C ASN A 507 -11.73 -35.82 30.90
N LYS A 508 -11.37 -36.08 32.16
CA LYS A 508 -10.02 -36.50 32.56
C LYS A 508 -9.65 -37.89 32.02
N LEU A 509 -10.63 -38.78 31.87
CA LEU A 509 -10.47 -40.09 31.24
C LEU A 509 -10.42 -39.98 29.70
N LEU A 510 -11.42 -39.35 29.08
CA LEU A 510 -11.57 -39.32 27.63
C LEU A 510 -10.44 -38.57 26.94
N THR A 511 -9.91 -37.50 27.54
CA THR A 511 -8.87 -36.66 26.91
C THR A 511 -7.58 -37.43 26.57
N PRO A 512 -6.88 -38.07 27.53
CA PRO A 512 -5.66 -38.82 27.22
C PRO A 512 -5.91 -39.99 26.26
N LEU A 513 -7.01 -40.72 26.43
CA LEU A 513 -7.37 -41.83 25.53
C LEU A 513 -7.66 -41.36 24.10
N THR A 514 -8.33 -40.22 23.95
CA THR A 514 -8.57 -39.60 22.65
C THR A 514 -7.28 -39.19 21.97
N ASN A 515 -6.34 -38.60 22.70
CA ASN A 515 -5.04 -38.22 22.14
C ASN A 515 -4.29 -39.45 21.60
N VAL A 516 -4.28 -40.56 22.35
CA VAL A 516 -3.67 -41.83 21.91
C VAL A 516 -4.23 -42.34 20.59
N ILE A 517 -5.55 -42.20 20.38
CA ILE A 517 -6.24 -42.59 19.15
C ILE A 517 -5.87 -41.64 18.00
N LEU A 518 -5.95 -40.33 18.22
CA LEU A 518 -5.66 -39.32 17.19
C LEU A 518 -4.19 -39.34 16.74
N ASP A 519 -3.25 -39.51 17.68
CA ASP A 519 -1.80 -39.60 17.41
C ASP A 519 -1.44 -40.81 16.54
N ARG A 520 -2.31 -41.82 16.50
CA ARG A 520 -2.18 -43.05 15.68
C ARG A 520 -3.18 -43.08 14.53
N HIS A 521 -3.52 -41.91 13.98
CA HIS A 521 -4.36 -41.76 12.78
C HIS A 521 -5.80 -42.29 12.92
N GLY A 522 -6.29 -42.46 14.15
CA GLY A 522 -7.67 -42.82 14.40
C GLY A 522 -8.60 -41.61 14.29
N THR A 523 -9.85 -41.87 13.93
CA THR A 523 -10.94 -40.89 13.94
C THR A 523 -11.91 -41.25 15.05
N ILE A 524 -12.21 -40.29 15.93
CA ILE A 524 -13.28 -40.46 16.93
C ILE A 524 -14.63 -40.29 16.24
N ASP A 525 -15.48 -41.30 16.32
CA ASP A 525 -16.87 -41.20 15.86
C ASP A 525 -17.70 -40.41 16.88
N LYS A 526 -17.79 -40.95 18.10
CA LYS A 526 -18.58 -40.35 19.17
C LYS A 526 -18.21 -40.90 20.54
N TYR A 527 -18.62 -40.13 21.56
CA TYR A 527 -18.65 -40.57 22.95
C TYR A 527 -20.08 -40.99 23.30
N MET A 528 -20.24 -42.16 23.90
CA MET A 528 -21.53 -42.69 24.35
C MET A 528 -21.46 -42.93 25.86
N GLY A 529 -21.63 -41.85 26.64
CA GLY A 529 -21.38 -41.89 28.08
C GLY A 529 -19.89 -42.01 28.37
N ASP A 530 -19.49 -43.14 28.96
CA ASP A 530 -18.12 -43.55 29.26
C ASP A 530 -17.45 -44.33 28.12
N CYS A 531 -18.21 -44.69 27.08
CA CYS A 531 -17.70 -45.42 25.94
C CYS A 531 -17.08 -44.50 24.86
N ILE A 532 -15.91 -44.89 24.35
CA ILE A 532 -15.27 -44.30 23.16
C ILE A 532 -15.50 -45.21 21.96
N MET A 533 -16.06 -44.65 20.90
CA MET A 533 -16.13 -45.29 19.59
C MET A 533 -15.18 -44.59 18.62
N ALA A 534 -14.25 -45.35 18.05
CA ALA A 534 -13.25 -44.86 17.11
C ALA A 534 -13.05 -45.80 15.93
N PHE A 535 -12.51 -45.28 14.84
CA PHE A 535 -12.22 -46.06 13.65
C PHE A 535 -11.00 -45.57 12.88
N TRP A 536 -10.43 -46.44 12.05
CA TRP A 536 -9.31 -46.14 11.16
C TRP A 536 -9.69 -46.42 9.70
N ASN A 537 -8.89 -45.87 8.78
CA ASN A 537 -9.10 -45.95 7.31
C ASN A 537 -10.28 -45.12 6.76
N ALA A 538 -10.74 -44.13 7.54
CA ALA A 538 -11.58 -43.03 7.07
C ALA A 538 -11.44 -41.81 8.00
N PRO A 539 -11.64 -40.57 7.51
CA PRO A 539 -11.83 -40.20 6.10
C PRO A 539 -10.55 -40.31 5.27
N MET A 540 -9.40 -40.43 5.93
CA MET A 540 -8.10 -40.62 5.31
C MET A 540 -7.80 -42.11 5.12
N ASP A 541 -7.09 -42.43 4.05
CA ASP A 541 -6.66 -43.80 3.79
C ASP A 541 -5.47 -44.12 4.72
N VAL A 542 -5.62 -45.21 5.49
CA VAL A 542 -4.65 -45.72 6.45
C VAL A 542 -4.41 -47.19 6.11
N GLU A 543 -3.31 -47.45 5.40
CA GLU A 543 -3.02 -48.79 4.87
C GLU A 543 -2.92 -49.86 5.98
N ARG A 544 -2.23 -49.56 7.08
CA ARG A 544 -2.08 -50.46 8.24
C ARG A 544 -3.10 -50.16 9.35
N HIS A 545 -4.38 -50.02 9.01
CA HIS A 545 -5.42 -49.59 9.95
C HIS A 545 -5.65 -50.55 11.14
N ALA A 546 -5.56 -51.87 10.95
CA ALA A 546 -5.65 -52.84 12.04
C ALA A 546 -4.47 -52.71 13.03
N TYR A 547 -3.26 -52.57 12.51
CA TYR A 547 -2.05 -52.36 13.30
C TYR A 547 -2.16 -51.11 14.17
N TYR A 548 -2.51 -49.96 13.58
CA TYR A 548 -2.66 -48.71 14.34
C TYR A 548 -3.79 -48.77 15.37
N GLY A 549 -4.91 -49.45 15.05
CA GLY A 549 -5.99 -49.69 16.02
C GLY A 549 -5.51 -50.51 17.23
N CYS A 550 -4.81 -51.61 16.99
CA CYS A 550 -4.25 -52.45 18.06
C CYS A 550 -3.18 -51.72 18.89
N GLN A 551 -2.30 -50.96 18.25
CA GLN A 551 -1.31 -50.10 18.92
C GLN A 551 -1.98 -49.00 19.77
N SER A 552 -3.09 -48.42 19.30
CA SER A 552 -3.90 -47.52 20.12
C SER A 552 -4.49 -48.22 21.34
N ALA A 553 -5.02 -49.43 21.19
CA ALA A 553 -5.56 -50.19 22.32
C ALA A 553 -4.50 -50.49 23.39
N LEU A 554 -3.31 -50.92 22.99
CA LEU A 554 -2.18 -51.15 23.91
C LEU A 554 -1.75 -49.85 24.62
N ALA A 555 -1.62 -48.75 23.87
CA ALA A 555 -1.26 -47.47 24.45
C ALA A 555 -2.35 -46.90 25.38
N MET A 556 -3.63 -47.12 25.05
CA MET A 556 -4.76 -46.76 25.92
C MET A 556 -4.67 -47.51 27.26
N MET A 557 -4.34 -48.81 27.24
CA MET A 557 -4.12 -49.58 28.45
C MET A 557 -2.92 -49.07 29.27
N ALA A 558 -1.83 -48.67 28.60
CA ALA A 558 -0.66 -48.09 29.26
C ALA A 558 -0.96 -46.74 29.95
N GLU A 559 -1.84 -45.91 29.37
CA GLU A 559 -2.27 -44.62 29.96
C GLU A 559 -3.14 -44.78 31.22
N MET A 560 -3.75 -45.95 31.45
CA MET A 560 -4.62 -46.18 32.60
C MET A 560 -3.88 -46.12 33.94
N ALA A 561 -2.63 -46.59 34.00
CA ALA A 561 -1.85 -46.58 35.24
C ALA A 561 -1.50 -45.14 35.69
N PRO A 562 -0.86 -44.29 34.86
CA PRO A 562 -0.63 -42.88 35.19
C PRO A 562 -1.91 -42.07 35.44
N LEU A 563 -3.02 -42.42 34.77
CA LEU A 563 -4.31 -41.80 35.05
C LEU A 563 -4.82 -42.16 36.44
N ASN A 564 -4.80 -43.44 36.82
CA ASN A 564 -5.24 -43.90 38.13
C ASN A 564 -4.39 -43.32 39.27
N GLU A 565 -3.07 -43.23 39.10
CA GLU A 565 -2.17 -42.60 40.09
C GLU A 565 -2.56 -41.14 40.35
N ARG A 566 -2.83 -40.36 39.30
CA ARG A 566 -3.32 -38.97 39.43
C ARG A 566 -4.68 -38.92 40.11
N LEU A 567 -5.60 -39.80 39.74
CA LEU A 567 -6.94 -39.85 40.33
C LEU A 567 -6.93 -40.34 41.78
N GLU A 568 -5.92 -41.10 42.20
CA GLU A 568 -5.69 -41.52 43.58
C GLU A 568 -5.18 -40.35 44.43
N ALA A 569 -4.18 -39.61 43.93
CA ALA A 569 -3.69 -38.41 44.61
C ALA A 569 -4.81 -37.37 44.85
N GLU A 570 -5.62 -37.10 43.83
CA GLU A 570 -6.80 -36.24 43.94
C GLU A 570 -7.83 -36.80 44.93
N ALA A 571 -8.03 -38.12 44.96
CA ALA A 571 -8.97 -38.74 45.88
C ALA A 571 -8.55 -38.54 47.35
N ILE A 572 -7.25 -38.66 47.61
CA ILE A 572 -6.67 -38.47 48.94
C ILE A 572 -6.83 -37.01 49.39
N GLU A 573 -6.56 -36.04 48.51
CA GLU A 573 -6.76 -34.61 48.81
C GLU A 573 -8.22 -34.26 49.10
N GLU A 574 -9.15 -34.88 48.39
CA GLU A 574 -10.59 -34.65 48.52
C GLU A 574 -11.24 -35.49 49.63
N GLY A 575 -10.49 -36.38 50.30
CA GLY A 575 -11.01 -37.28 51.34
C GLY A 575 -12.02 -38.31 50.82
N ARG A 576 -12.01 -38.61 49.52
CA ARG A 576 -12.91 -39.57 48.87
C ARG A 576 -12.23 -40.94 48.71
N LYS A 577 -13.03 -42.00 48.65
CA LYS A 577 -12.52 -43.34 48.34
C LYS A 577 -12.03 -43.38 46.88
N HIS A 578 -10.80 -43.83 46.66
CA HIS A 578 -10.31 -44.10 45.31
C HIS A 578 -10.81 -45.48 44.84
N VAL A 579 -11.39 -45.51 43.64
CA VAL A 579 -11.72 -46.74 42.91
C VAL A 579 -10.95 -46.67 41.58
N PRO A 580 -9.97 -47.55 41.33
CA PRO A 580 -9.23 -47.55 40.09
C PRO A 580 -10.14 -47.76 38.89
N LEU A 581 -10.02 -46.89 37.89
CA LEU A 581 -10.69 -47.04 36.61
C LEU A 581 -10.06 -48.20 35.83
N LYS A 582 -10.90 -49.06 35.28
CA LYS A 582 -10.49 -50.12 34.35
C LYS A 582 -11.32 -49.98 33.09
N VAL A 583 -10.73 -50.30 31.95
CA VAL A 583 -11.44 -50.28 30.66
C VAL A 583 -11.43 -51.65 30.02
N GLY A 584 -12.47 -51.95 29.24
CA GLY A 584 -12.49 -53.06 28.29
C GLY A 584 -12.37 -52.50 26.87
N ILE A 585 -11.62 -53.17 26.00
CA ILE A 585 -11.45 -52.74 24.61
C ILE A 585 -11.80 -53.89 23.66
N GLY A 586 -12.61 -53.60 22.65
CA GLY A 586 -12.97 -54.50 21.56
C GLY A 586 -12.56 -53.94 20.21
N LEU A 587 -11.88 -54.74 19.40
CA LEU A 587 -11.52 -54.37 18.03
C LEU A 587 -12.00 -55.38 17.00
N ASN A 588 -12.48 -54.89 15.87
CA ASN A 588 -12.77 -55.73 14.72
C ASN A 588 -12.48 -55.00 13.41
N SER A 589 -11.99 -55.73 12.42
CA SER A 589 -11.64 -55.22 11.09
C SER A 589 -12.55 -55.83 10.02
N GLY A 590 -12.94 -55.03 9.04
CA GLY A 590 -13.80 -55.51 7.96
C GLY A 590 -14.56 -54.39 7.25
N PRO A 591 -15.38 -54.74 6.24
CA PRO A 591 -16.15 -53.77 5.49
C PRO A 591 -17.20 -53.08 6.38
N ALA A 592 -17.23 -51.76 6.31
CA ALA A 592 -18.24 -50.92 6.95
C ALA A 592 -18.57 -49.71 6.05
N VAL A 593 -19.77 -49.15 6.21
CA VAL A 593 -20.19 -47.95 5.48
C VAL A 593 -19.89 -46.73 6.34
N VAL A 594 -19.04 -45.83 5.84
CA VAL A 594 -18.67 -44.58 6.52
C VAL A 594 -19.16 -43.38 5.72
N GLY A 595 -19.75 -42.41 6.40
CA GLY A 595 -20.24 -41.20 5.75
C GLY A 595 -21.12 -40.34 6.63
N ASN A 596 -21.83 -39.42 6.00
CA ASN A 596 -22.77 -38.52 6.64
C ASN A 596 -24.08 -39.27 6.92
N MET A 597 -24.31 -39.59 8.19
CA MET A 597 -25.47 -40.36 8.66
C MET A 597 -26.39 -39.48 9.51
N GLY A 598 -27.68 -39.78 9.53
CA GLY A 598 -28.66 -39.07 10.36
C GLY A 598 -29.90 -38.66 9.58
N SER A 599 -30.39 -37.46 9.85
CA SER A 599 -31.57 -36.86 9.18
C SER A 599 -31.17 -35.59 8.44
N GLU A 600 -32.03 -35.08 7.57
CA GLU A 600 -31.82 -33.79 6.88
C GLU A 600 -31.55 -32.61 7.84
N LEU A 601 -32.02 -32.71 9.09
CA LEU A 601 -31.86 -31.67 10.12
C LEU A 601 -30.62 -31.86 11.01
N ARG A 602 -30.05 -33.07 11.03
CA ARG A 602 -28.91 -33.41 11.90
C ARG A 602 -28.11 -34.54 11.28
N ILE A 603 -26.88 -34.22 10.88
CA ILE A 603 -25.96 -35.10 10.18
C ILE A 603 -24.71 -35.27 11.05
N ASP A 604 -24.32 -36.52 11.30
CA ASP A 604 -23.08 -36.90 11.98
C ASP A 604 -22.25 -37.76 11.02
N TYR A 605 -20.94 -37.48 10.90
CA TYR A 605 -20.04 -38.33 10.12
C TYR A 605 -19.69 -39.58 10.94
N SER A 606 -20.24 -40.74 10.57
CA SER A 606 -20.26 -41.95 11.40
C SER A 606 -20.15 -43.22 10.55
N VAL A 607 -19.97 -44.37 11.21
CA VAL A 607 -19.79 -45.68 10.57
C VAL A 607 -20.93 -46.62 10.95
N LEU A 608 -21.44 -47.36 9.96
CA LEU A 608 -22.48 -48.38 10.14
C LEU A 608 -22.07 -49.69 9.47
N GLY A 609 -22.39 -50.82 10.10
CA GLY A 609 -22.17 -52.13 9.52
C GLY A 609 -22.10 -53.25 10.55
N ASP A 610 -22.16 -54.49 10.07
CA ASP A 610 -22.02 -55.67 10.93
C ASP A 610 -20.65 -55.71 11.63
N THR A 611 -19.59 -55.26 10.95
CA THR A 611 -18.23 -55.11 11.50
C THR A 611 -18.20 -54.21 12.74
N VAL A 612 -18.98 -53.10 12.73
CA VAL A 612 -19.11 -52.17 13.85
C VAL A 612 -19.78 -52.83 15.04
N ASN A 613 -20.89 -53.53 14.79
CA ASN A 613 -21.64 -54.24 15.82
C ASN A 613 -20.81 -55.37 16.44
N LEU A 614 -19.97 -56.04 15.67
CA LEU A 614 -19.07 -57.06 16.18
C LEU A 614 -18.03 -56.45 17.12
N ALA A 615 -17.34 -55.36 16.74
CA ALA A 615 -16.38 -54.69 17.62
C ALA A 615 -16.98 -54.28 18.98
N ALA A 616 -18.19 -53.70 18.96
CA ALA A 616 -18.92 -53.34 20.19
C ALA A 616 -19.23 -54.55 21.08
N ARG A 617 -19.54 -55.71 20.47
CA ARG A 617 -19.80 -56.95 21.22
C ARG A 617 -18.52 -57.54 21.81
N LEU A 618 -17.40 -57.47 21.07
CA LEU A 618 -16.10 -57.97 21.52
C LEU A 618 -15.62 -57.20 22.75
N GLU A 619 -15.84 -55.88 22.80
CA GLU A 619 -15.57 -55.07 23.99
C GLU A 619 -16.31 -55.65 25.20
N GLY A 620 -17.62 -55.90 25.08
CA GLY A 620 -18.42 -56.48 26.15
C GLY A 620 -18.01 -57.90 26.56
N GLN A 621 -17.32 -58.65 25.69
CA GLN A 621 -16.77 -59.97 26.02
C GLN A 621 -15.48 -59.89 26.84
N SER A 622 -14.76 -58.76 26.83
CA SER A 622 -13.51 -58.58 27.59
C SER A 622 -13.69 -58.93 29.08
N LYS A 623 -14.82 -58.52 29.67
CA LYS A 623 -15.18 -58.83 31.06
C LYS A 623 -15.43 -60.32 31.28
N ALA A 624 -16.16 -60.98 30.38
CA ALA A 624 -16.52 -62.38 30.52
C ALA A 624 -15.29 -63.30 30.44
N TYR A 625 -14.33 -62.96 29.60
CA TYR A 625 -13.07 -63.71 29.44
C TYR A 625 -11.97 -63.27 30.39
N GLY A 626 -12.19 -62.23 31.22
CA GLY A 626 -11.20 -61.77 32.19
C GLY A 626 -9.94 -61.18 31.56
N VAL A 627 -10.04 -60.60 30.36
CA VAL A 627 -8.93 -59.98 29.62
C VAL A 627 -9.24 -58.52 29.30
N ASP A 628 -8.25 -57.69 29.03
CA ASP A 628 -8.47 -56.26 28.79
C ASP A 628 -8.86 -55.93 27.34
N ILE A 629 -8.21 -56.57 26.37
CA ILE A 629 -8.40 -56.31 24.94
C ILE A 629 -8.82 -57.59 24.22
N VAL A 630 -9.95 -57.53 23.50
CA VAL A 630 -10.47 -58.60 22.65
C VAL A 630 -10.48 -58.14 21.20
N ILE A 631 -9.92 -58.96 20.30
CA ILE A 631 -9.89 -58.69 18.87
C ILE A 631 -10.59 -59.81 18.08
N GLY A 632 -11.21 -59.45 16.96
CA GLY A 632 -11.81 -60.40 16.04
C GLY A 632 -10.76 -61.11 15.18
N GLU A 633 -11.16 -62.24 14.59
CA GLU A 633 -10.33 -63.05 13.69
C GLU A 633 -9.72 -62.25 12.52
N THR A 634 -10.50 -61.38 11.90
CA THR A 634 -10.02 -60.55 10.78
C THR A 634 -8.96 -59.55 11.22
N THR A 635 -9.11 -58.94 12.40
CA THR A 635 -8.09 -58.07 12.97
C THR A 635 -6.83 -58.85 13.28
N HIS A 636 -6.96 -60.03 13.90
CA HIS A 636 -5.83 -60.91 14.20
C HIS A 636 -5.05 -61.29 12.94
N ALA A 637 -5.75 -61.66 11.86
CA ALA A 637 -5.12 -62.01 10.59
C ALA A 637 -4.36 -60.85 9.93
N GLN A 638 -4.75 -59.60 10.21
CA GLN A 638 -4.09 -58.40 9.69
C GLN A 638 -2.90 -57.91 10.55
N VAL A 639 -2.67 -58.50 11.73
CA VAL A 639 -1.60 -58.10 12.67
C VAL A 639 -0.79 -59.31 13.19
N PRO A 640 -0.26 -60.19 12.32
CA PRO A 640 0.51 -61.37 12.74
C PRO A 640 1.76 -61.04 13.59
N GLU A 641 2.24 -59.81 13.52
CA GLU A 641 3.38 -59.29 14.27
C GLU A 641 3.08 -58.98 15.76
N LEU A 642 1.80 -58.87 16.16
CA LEU A 642 1.41 -58.51 17.52
C LEU A 642 1.15 -59.72 18.41
N ALA A 643 1.34 -59.54 19.72
CA ALA A 643 1.28 -60.63 20.69
C ALA A 643 -0.18 -60.97 20.99
N THR A 644 -0.65 -62.04 20.36
CA THR A 644 -2.05 -62.46 20.41
C THR A 644 -2.20 -63.92 20.83
N LEU A 645 -3.25 -64.20 21.59
CA LEU A 645 -3.63 -65.55 22.06
C LEU A 645 -5.08 -65.85 21.68
N PHE A 646 -5.37 -67.09 21.31
CA PHE A 646 -6.73 -67.54 21.06
C PHE A 646 -7.56 -67.47 22.36
N LEU A 647 -8.82 -67.07 22.28
CA LEU A 647 -9.70 -67.04 23.45
C LEU A 647 -10.76 -68.13 23.37
N ASP A 648 -11.61 -68.08 22.35
CA ASP A 648 -12.74 -68.99 22.21
C ASP A 648 -13.39 -68.84 20.81
N ASN A 649 -14.27 -69.80 20.47
CA ASN A 649 -15.22 -69.70 19.38
C ASN A 649 -16.60 -69.36 19.94
N ILE A 650 -17.03 -68.12 19.77
CA ILE A 650 -18.28 -67.64 20.38
C ILE A 650 -19.41 -67.48 19.36
N LYS A 651 -20.62 -67.89 19.75
CA LYS A 651 -21.86 -67.50 19.05
C LYS A 651 -22.38 -66.20 19.68
N VAL A 652 -22.05 -65.07 19.07
CA VAL A 652 -22.60 -63.78 19.51
C VAL A 652 -24.09 -63.69 19.18
N LYS A 653 -24.87 -63.14 20.12
CA LYS A 653 -26.33 -63.00 19.98
C LYS A 653 -26.70 -62.32 18.66
N GLY A 654 -27.42 -63.03 17.80
CA GLY A 654 -27.86 -62.55 16.48
C GLY A 654 -26.97 -62.95 15.29
N LYS A 655 -25.90 -63.73 15.48
CA LYS A 655 -25.21 -64.45 14.40
C LYS A 655 -25.44 -65.96 14.51
N THR A 656 -25.61 -66.62 13.36
CA THR A 656 -25.73 -68.08 13.24
C THR A 656 -24.38 -68.79 13.19
N GLU A 657 -23.33 -68.11 12.72
CA GLU A 657 -21.97 -68.62 12.62
C GLU A 657 -21.15 -68.25 13.87
N ALA A 658 -20.30 -69.18 14.32
CA ALA A 658 -19.36 -68.92 15.41
C ALA A 658 -18.27 -67.96 14.94
N VAL A 659 -17.87 -67.03 15.82
CA VAL A 659 -16.80 -66.07 15.58
C VAL A 659 -15.62 -66.44 16.47
N THR A 660 -14.45 -66.60 15.86
CA THR A 660 -13.20 -66.80 16.59
C THR A 660 -12.71 -65.48 17.17
N ILE A 661 -12.37 -65.48 18.45
CA ILE A 661 -11.87 -64.29 19.14
C ILE A 661 -10.50 -64.53 19.76
N PHE A 662 -9.71 -63.46 19.82
CA PHE A 662 -8.35 -63.46 20.32
C PHE A 662 -8.17 -62.36 21.37
N CYS A 663 -7.21 -62.53 22.26
CA CYS A 663 -6.74 -61.48 23.16
C CYS A 663 -5.48 -60.86 22.58
N LEU A 664 -5.41 -59.53 22.62
CA LEU A 664 -4.19 -58.78 22.35
C LEU A 664 -3.50 -58.46 23.69
N VAL A 665 -2.28 -58.94 23.88
CA VAL A 665 -1.55 -58.81 25.15
C VAL A 665 -0.27 -57.98 25.05
N GLY A 666 0.17 -57.63 23.84
CA GLY A 666 1.39 -56.86 23.64
C GLY A 666 1.73 -56.60 22.18
N ASP A 667 2.81 -55.86 22.00
CA ASP A 667 3.35 -55.45 20.70
C ASP A 667 4.36 -56.47 20.14
N GLU A 668 5.15 -56.05 19.16
CA GLU A 668 6.20 -56.87 18.55
C GLU A 668 7.27 -57.31 19.56
N GLU A 669 7.65 -56.45 20.50
CA GLU A 669 8.66 -56.78 21.53
C GLU A 669 8.16 -57.90 22.44
N VAL A 670 6.88 -57.83 22.84
CA VAL A 670 6.25 -58.90 23.62
C VAL A 670 6.16 -60.18 22.80
N THR A 671 5.85 -60.09 21.51
CA THR A 671 5.75 -61.25 20.61
C THR A 671 7.08 -62.00 20.52
N GLU A 672 8.20 -61.28 20.44
CA GLU A 672 9.54 -61.86 20.35
C GLU A 672 10.07 -62.37 21.70
N SER A 673 9.45 -61.97 22.82
CA SER A 673 9.90 -62.36 24.16
C SER A 673 9.80 -63.87 24.39
N GLN A 674 10.86 -64.46 24.95
CA GLN A 674 10.91 -65.91 25.25
C GLN A 674 9.79 -66.34 26.21
N GLY A 675 9.42 -65.45 27.15
CA GLY A 675 8.32 -65.69 28.09
C GLY A 675 6.98 -65.85 27.38
N PHE A 676 6.65 -64.95 26.45
CA PHE A 676 5.40 -65.00 25.70
C PHE A 676 5.38 -66.19 24.73
N GLN A 677 6.48 -66.48 24.03
CA GLN A 677 6.55 -67.65 23.13
C GLN A 677 6.30 -68.97 23.85
N THR A 678 6.87 -69.11 25.05
CA THR A 678 6.66 -70.28 25.91
C THR A 678 5.20 -70.35 26.38
N LEU A 679 4.64 -69.22 26.83
CA LEU A 679 3.24 -69.10 27.22
C LEU A 679 2.30 -69.46 26.06
N LYS A 680 2.53 -68.93 24.87
CA LYS A 680 1.73 -69.19 23.66
C LYS A 680 1.76 -70.66 23.27
N GLN A 681 2.92 -71.31 23.37
CA GLN A 681 3.05 -72.74 23.13
C GLN A 681 2.22 -73.56 24.14
N PHE A 682 2.34 -73.27 25.44
CA PHE A 682 1.57 -73.97 26.47
C PHE A 682 0.06 -73.67 26.36
N HIS A 683 -0.29 -72.43 26.03
CA HIS A 683 -1.66 -72.00 25.83
C HIS A 683 -2.30 -72.76 24.66
N ASN A 684 -1.64 -72.85 23.52
CA ASN A 684 -2.15 -73.61 22.37
C ASN A 684 -2.33 -75.09 22.71
N GLN A 685 -1.40 -75.69 23.46
CA GLN A 685 -1.52 -77.09 23.91
C GLN A 685 -2.62 -77.28 24.96
N MET A 686 -2.92 -76.25 25.76
CA MET A 686 -4.03 -76.24 26.70
C MET A 686 -5.37 -76.23 25.95
N ILE A 687 -5.52 -75.33 24.96
CA ILE A 687 -6.72 -75.23 24.13
C ILE A 687 -6.92 -76.50 23.29
N GLU A 688 -5.86 -77.04 22.68
CA GLU A 688 -5.91 -78.31 21.95
C GLU A 688 -6.41 -79.45 22.85
N ALA A 689 -5.81 -79.63 24.03
CA ALA A 689 -6.24 -80.67 24.98
C ALA A 689 -7.67 -80.45 25.50
N TYR A 690 -8.09 -79.18 25.66
CA TYR A 690 -9.47 -78.83 26.04
C TYR A 690 -10.47 -79.23 24.95
N LEU A 691 -10.16 -78.97 23.68
CA LEU A 691 -11.01 -79.34 22.54
C LEU A 691 -11.02 -80.86 22.30
N GLU A 692 -9.90 -81.55 22.54
CA GLU A 692 -9.79 -83.03 22.50
C GLU A 692 -10.45 -83.73 23.70
N GLN A 693 -11.01 -82.97 24.66
CA GLN A 693 -11.57 -83.47 25.92
C GLN A 693 -10.57 -84.20 26.84
N ASP A 694 -9.26 -83.98 26.67
CA ASP A 694 -8.21 -84.46 27.58
C ASP A 694 -8.05 -83.48 28.75
N TRP A 695 -8.97 -83.57 29.72
CA TRP A 695 -9.04 -82.66 30.86
C TRP A 695 -7.78 -82.68 31.75
N ASN A 696 -7.11 -83.82 31.86
CA ASN A 696 -5.90 -83.96 32.69
C ASN A 696 -4.74 -83.21 32.06
N ARG A 697 -4.56 -83.35 30.73
CA ARG A 697 -3.56 -82.61 29.97
C ARG A 697 -3.88 -81.12 29.93
N ALA A 698 -5.17 -80.76 29.76
CA ALA A 698 -5.63 -79.38 29.79
C ALA A 698 -5.33 -78.69 31.13
N ILE A 699 -5.68 -79.30 32.27
CA ILE A 699 -5.37 -78.76 33.62
C ILE A 699 -3.86 -78.63 33.84
N LYS A 700 -3.07 -79.61 33.40
CA LYS A 700 -1.62 -79.55 33.55
C LYS A 700 -1.05 -78.35 32.80
N ARG A 701 -1.41 -78.17 31.51
CA ARG A 701 -0.96 -77.03 30.71
C ARG A 701 -1.50 -75.71 31.24
N LEU A 702 -2.75 -75.67 31.73
CA LEU A 702 -3.34 -74.49 32.36
C LEU A 702 -2.51 -74.01 33.57
N LYS A 703 -2.07 -74.92 34.44
CA LYS A 703 -1.19 -74.58 35.57
C LYS A 703 0.16 -74.01 35.12
N GLU A 704 0.73 -74.52 34.03
CA GLU A 704 1.97 -74.00 33.45
C GLU A 704 1.76 -72.61 32.82
N CYS A 705 0.64 -72.40 32.13
CA CYS A 705 0.24 -71.07 31.64
C CYS A 705 0.05 -70.07 32.79
N ARG A 706 -0.55 -70.49 33.91
CA ARG A 706 -0.79 -69.64 35.08
C ARG A 706 0.50 -69.13 35.72
N LEU A 707 1.61 -69.86 35.60
CA LEU A 707 2.92 -69.41 36.08
C LEU A 707 3.54 -68.31 35.21
N LEU A 708 3.09 -68.17 33.97
CA LEU A 708 3.67 -67.29 32.95
C LEU A 708 2.74 -66.13 32.56
N CYS A 709 1.48 -66.10 33.02
CA CYS A 709 0.48 -65.15 32.54
C CYS A 709 0.46 -63.80 33.24
N ALA A 710 1.00 -63.69 34.45
CA ALA A 710 0.93 -62.48 35.27
C ALA A 710 1.41 -61.19 34.57
N PRO A 711 2.49 -61.19 33.75
CA PRO A 711 2.93 -59.99 33.02
C PRO A 711 1.92 -59.48 31.98
N TYR A 712 0.95 -60.30 31.58
CA TYR A 712 0.03 -60.05 30.47
C TYR A 712 -1.42 -59.79 30.92
N ASN A 713 -1.70 -59.84 32.24
CA ASN A 713 -3.01 -59.61 32.83
C ASN A 713 -4.14 -60.48 32.23
N ILE A 714 -3.85 -61.77 32.00
CA ILE A 714 -4.81 -62.75 31.46
C ILE A 714 -5.12 -63.88 32.45
N ASP A 715 -4.84 -63.70 33.74
CA ASP A 715 -5.11 -64.71 34.78
C ASP A 715 -6.61 -65.10 34.83
N GLY A 716 -7.50 -64.11 34.66
CA GLY A 716 -8.95 -64.32 34.66
C GLY A 716 -9.45 -65.25 33.55
N PHE A 717 -8.73 -65.32 32.43
CA PHE A 717 -9.02 -66.27 31.36
C PHE A 717 -8.76 -67.71 31.80
N TYR A 718 -7.64 -67.95 32.48
CA TYR A 718 -7.30 -69.28 32.97
C TYR A 718 -8.20 -69.69 34.15
N ASP A 719 -8.67 -68.75 34.97
CA ASP A 719 -9.68 -69.03 36.02
C ASP A 719 -11.01 -69.47 35.41
N LEU A 720 -11.43 -68.82 34.31
CA LEU A 720 -12.61 -69.22 33.55
C LEU A 720 -12.45 -70.63 32.99
N TYR A 721 -11.34 -70.92 32.30
CA TYR A 721 -11.10 -72.23 31.70
C TYR A 721 -10.92 -73.34 32.74
N GLU A 722 -10.31 -73.07 33.89
CA GLU A 722 -10.24 -74.03 35.00
C GLU A 722 -11.63 -74.38 35.50
N THR A 723 -12.49 -73.37 35.68
CA THR A 723 -13.89 -73.57 36.08
C THR A 723 -14.65 -74.40 35.04
N ARG A 724 -14.46 -74.12 33.75
CA ARG A 724 -15.08 -74.88 32.64
C ARG A 724 -14.59 -76.32 32.59
N ILE A 725 -13.28 -76.55 32.70
CA ILE A 725 -12.70 -77.91 32.69
C ILE A 725 -13.20 -78.71 33.89
N LEU A 726 -13.23 -78.12 35.09
CA LEU A 726 -13.76 -78.79 36.28
C LEU A 726 -15.26 -79.13 36.14
N HIS A 727 -16.03 -78.26 35.50
CA HIS A 727 -17.44 -78.54 35.18
C HIS A 727 -17.56 -79.70 34.19
N PHE A 728 -16.79 -79.71 33.10
CA PHE A 728 -16.83 -80.79 32.09
C PHE A 728 -16.21 -82.12 32.55
N GLN A 729 -15.36 -82.09 33.57
CA GLN A 729 -14.93 -83.31 34.28
C GLN A 729 -16.08 -83.95 35.07
N ALA A 730 -17.01 -83.15 35.58
CA ALA A 730 -18.20 -83.64 36.29
C ALA A 730 -19.33 -84.02 35.33
N GLU A 731 -19.52 -83.27 34.24
CA GLU A 731 -20.56 -83.47 33.21
C GLU A 731 -19.95 -83.35 31.81
N SER A 732 -19.62 -84.48 31.17
CA SER A 732 -18.96 -84.49 29.85
C SER A 732 -19.90 -83.97 28.73
N PRO A 733 -19.40 -83.14 27.79
CA PRO A 733 -20.20 -82.51 26.74
C PRO A 733 -20.61 -83.44 25.58
N GLY A 734 -20.19 -84.72 25.59
CA GLY A 734 -20.52 -85.72 24.55
C GLY A 734 -19.56 -85.70 23.34
N GLU A 735 -19.70 -86.68 22.44
CA GLU A 735 -18.82 -86.85 21.25
C GLU A 735 -19.08 -85.80 20.15
N ASP A 736 -20.27 -85.18 20.10
CA ASP A 736 -20.67 -84.19 19.09
C ASP A 736 -20.38 -82.72 19.49
N TRP A 737 -19.52 -82.49 20.48
CA TRP A 737 -19.26 -81.13 20.98
C TRP A 737 -18.43 -80.30 19.98
N ASP A 738 -18.97 -79.16 19.55
CA ASP A 738 -18.36 -78.24 18.58
C ASP A 738 -17.33 -77.30 19.19
N GLY A 739 -16.90 -77.54 20.43
CA GLY A 739 -15.97 -76.71 21.19
C GLY A 739 -16.59 -75.42 21.73
N VAL A 740 -17.86 -75.13 21.42
CA VAL A 740 -18.54 -73.89 21.83
C VAL A 740 -19.10 -74.05 23.24
N PHE A 741 -18.72 -73.14 24.14
CA PHE A 741 -19.29 -73.07 25.49
C PHE A 741 -20.55 -72.20 25.49
N VAL A 742 -21.72 -72.81 25.74
CA VAL A 742 -22.98 -72.07 25.91
C VAL A 742 -23.25 -71.91 27.41
N ALA A 743 -23.11 -70.69 27.92
CA ALA A 743 -23.37 -70.39 29.33
C ALA A 743 -24.83 -70.70 29.72
N THR A 744 -25.03 -71.51 30.77
CA THR A 744 -26.35 -71.93 31.28
C THR A 744 -26.97 -70.98 32.32
N THR A 745 -26.30 -69.86 32.61
CA THR A 745 -26.83 -68.77 33.45
C THR A 745 -26.72 -67.42 32.75
N LYS A 746 -27.78 -66.63 32.89
CA LYS A 746 -28.09 -65.37 32.21
C LYS A 746 -26.96 -64.35 32.11
#